data_AF-A0AAV9K661-F1
#
_entry.id   AF-A0AAV9K661-F1
#
_cell.length_a   1.000
_cell.length_b   1.000
_cell.length_c   1.000
_cell.angle_alpha   90.00
_cell.angle_beta   90.00
_cell.angle_gamma   90.00
#
_symmetry.space_group_name_H-M   'P 1'
#
loop_
_entity.id
_entity.type
_entity.pdbx_description
1 polymer ?
#
loop_
_entity_poly.entity_id
_entity_poly.type
_entity_poly.pdbx_seq_one_letter_code
_entity_poly.pdbx_strand_id
1 'polypeptide(L)'
;MLPPELHTRSFRPYMSASTSAPSLSTSFDGVYSPERNPNSVNSRSLRNSRFSPTTFVHNARIAVALVPCAGFLLDLGGTPVIATLTLGLMVAYILDSLSFKSGSFFAVWFSLIASQFAFFFSSSLFSGFNSVILGLLAVSVCSLTNFLIGVWVSLQFKWIQIEYPTIVLALERLLFACCPIVASTVFTWATVSAVGMVNAAYYFMAFNCIFYWLFSVPRLSSFKMKQEASYHGGHVPDDNLILGQLESCIHTLNLLFFPLLFHIASHYSVIFVSWASICDLFLLFFIPFLLQLYASTRGGLWWVTKNENQLHSIRVVNGAIALFVVVICLEVRVVFHSFGRYIQVPPPLNYLLVTITMLGGSAAAAAYALGMVSDAFSSIGFTASAVIVSAAGAIVVGFPVLFVPLPSVAGFYLARFFTKKSVSSYFTFVVLGSLMVIWFVMHNYWDLNIWMSGMPLKSFCKLIVGSVILAMAIPGLAILPAQFRFLTEIGLIGHAFLLCYIENRFFSYSSVYYYGLEEDVMYPSYMVVITTFIGLAVVRRLSTDNRIGSKAVWVLTCLYSSKLAVLFVTSKGVLWVSAVLLLTVSPPLLLYRDKSRTALKMKPWQGYAHAAVVALSVWFCRETVFEALQWWHGRPPSDGLLLGSCFLLTGLACVPIVALHFSHVMSAKRCLVLVVATGLLFILMQPPIPLSWTYHSAVIKAARQSADDISIYGFFASKPTWPSWLLIVAILLTLASVTSTIPIKYVVELRIFYAIAVGISLGIYISAEYFLQAAILHALIIVTMVCTSVFVVLTHFPSASSTKFLPWVFALLVALFPVTYLLEGQIRINKSILGDNAVQDMGEEDSKLATLLTVEGARTSLLGLYAAIFMLIALEVKFELASLMREKVTDRGTVRHSLSGQSSSSIVPPRLRFMQQRKASAVPSFTIKRMAAEGAWMPAVGNVATIMCFAICLILNVNLTGGSNRAIFFLAPILLLLNQDSDFVAGFGEKQRYFPVVVVISSYLVLTTVYSIWENIWHGNAGWGLDVGGPDWLFAVKNLALLILTFPSHILFNRFVWSYRKQADSMPLMTIPLNLPSVLMTDIIKVKILGLLGVIYSLAQYLISRQEYISGMKYI
;
A
#
# COMPACT_ATOMS: atom_id res chain seq x y z
N MET A 1 -42.39 32.76 -2.71
CA MET A 1 -41.89 31.58 -1.97
C MET A 1 -40.38 31.51 -2.13
N LEU A 2 -39.66 31.91 -1.08
CA LEU A 2 -38.20 31.86 -0.95
C LEU A 2 -37.82 30.68 -0.05
N PRO A 3 -36.70 30.00 -0.36
CA PRO A 3 -35.77 29.47 0.64
C PRO A 3 -34.34 30.06 0.45
N PRO A 4 -33.41 29.88 1.42
CA PRO A 4 -32.53 30.94 1.89
C PRO A 4 -31.02 30.82 1.55
N GLU A 5 -30.36 31.97 1.71
CA GLU A 5 -28.99 32.24 2.17
C GLU A 5 -27.75 31.56 1.56
N LEU A 6 -26.95 32.37 0.87
CA LEU A 6 -25.48 32.34 0.93
C LEU A 6 -24.98 33.76 1.18
N HIS A 7 -24.66 34.03 2.46
CA HIS A 7 -24.05 35.28 2.90
C HIS A 7 -22.65 35.47 2.30
N THR A 8 -22.46 36.55 1.54
CA THR A 8 -21.18 37.25 1.43
C THR A 8 -21.03 38.18 2.63
N ARG A 9 -19.91 38.09 3.36
CA ARG A 9 -19.57 39.03 4.44
C ARG A 9 -19.52 40.46 3.87
N SER A 10 -20.56 41.23 4.15
CA SER A 10 -20.60 42.69 3.99
C SER A 10 -20.32 43.33 5.34
N PHE A 11 -19.35 44.27 5.35
CA PHE A 11 -19.22 45.30 6.38
C PHE A 11 -20.59 45.95 6.65
N ARG A 12 -20.98 46.08 7.91
CA ARG A 12 -21.98 47.06 8.36
C ARG A 12 -21.56 47.70 9.68
N PRO A 13 -21.70 49.03 9.82
CA PRO A 13 -21.51 49.74 11.06
C PRO A 13 -22.73 49.51 11.96
N TYR A 14 -22.50 49.33 13.27
CA TYR A 14 -23.57 49.24 14.26
C TYR A 14 -23.96 50.65 14.71
N MET A 15 -25.21 51.06 14.40
CA MET A 15 -25.97 51.96 15.27
C MET A 15 -27.16 51.17 15.79
N SER A 16 -27.26 51.08 17.12
CA SER A 16 -28.42 50.57 17.85
C SER A 16 -29.32 51.73 18.28
N ALA A 17 -30.63 51.52 18.24
CA ALA A 17 -31.63 52.42 18.82
C ALA A 17 -32.53 51.62 19.77
N SER A 18 -32.56 52.01 21.04
CA SER A 18 -33.75 51.90 21.91
C SER A 18 -33.55 52.70 23.22
N THR A 19 -34.25 53.84 23.30
CA THR A 19 -35.09 54.34 24.43
C THR A 19 -34.50 54.53 25.84
N SER A 20 -34.31 55.83 26.15
CA SER A 20 -34.79 56.60 27.33
C SER A 20 -34.43 56.21 28.79
N ALA A 21 -33.57 57.03 29.43
CA ALA A 21 -33.86 57.81 30.64
C ALA A 21 -32.69 58.79 30.94
N PRO A 22 -32.92 60.04 31.43
CA PRO A 22 -31.87 61.03 31.63
C PRO A 22 -31.42 61.13 33.09
N SER A 23 -30.13 61.35 33.31
CA SER A 23 -29.64 62.01 34.54
C SER A 23 -28.31 62.72 34.27
N LEU A 24 -28.32 64.04 34.43
CA LEU A 24 -27.17 64.93 34.67
C LEU A 24 -26.26 64.34 35.79
N SER A 25 -24.97 64.65 35.97
CA SER A 25 -24.27 65.95 35.98
C SER A 25 -22.75 65.73 36.14
N THR A 26 -21.93 66.68 35.62
CA THR A 26 -20.70 67.31 36.20
C THR A 26 -19.57 66.41 36.76
N SER A 27 -18.27 66.64 36.58
CA SER A 27 -17.46 67.87 36.44
C SER A 27 -16.01 67.49 36.11
N PHE A 28 -15.31 68.45 35.49
CA PHE A 28 -13.85 68.59 35.37
C PHE A 28 -13.10 68.44 36.71
N ASP A 29 -11.86 67.91 36.69
CA ASP A 29 -10.60 68.69 36.83
C ASP A 29 -9.34 67.86 37.14
N GLY A 30 -8.18 68.36 36.66
CA GLY A 30 -6.83 68.14 37.22
C GLY A 30 -5.89 67.21 36.42
N VAL A 31 -5.06 67.67 35.45
CA VAL A 31 -3.78 68.43 35.56
C VAL A 31 -2.55 67.58 35.99
N TYR A 32 -1.61 67.36 35.03
CA TYR A 32 -0.12 67.30 35.12
C TYR A 32 0.55 66.34 36.16
N SER A 33 1.62 65.54 35.93
CA SER A 33 2.61 65.27 34.87
C SER A 33 3.30 63.87 35.14
N PRO A 34 4.55 63.54 34.72
CA PRO A 34 4.84 62.32 33.97
C PRO A 34 5.77 61.33 34.73
N GLU A 35 6.23 60.30 34.02
CA GLU A 35 7.24 59.30 34.42
C GLU A 35 6.84 58.22 35.43
N ARG A 36 6.70 56.99 34.93
CA ARG A 36 7.15 55.81 35.67
C ARG A 36 7.67 54.73 34.72
N ASN A 37 8.90 54.33 35.00
CA ASN A 37 9.73 53.32 34.34
C ASN A 37 9.00 52.05 33.82
N PRO A 38 9.48 51.47 32.70
CA PRO A 38 9.04 50.18 32.21
C PRO A 38 9.80 49.08 32.94
N ASN A 39 9.47 48.80 34.20
CA ASN A 39 10.01 47.63 34.90
C ASN A 39 9.03 47.16 35.97
N SER A 40 7.97 46.48 35.56
CA SER A 40 7.39 45.36 36.33
C SER A 40 6.41 44.57 35.47
N VAL A 41 6.28 43.29 35.79
CA VAL A 41 5.37 42.29 35.20
C VAL A 41 5.88 41.54 33.96
N ASN A 42 7.11 41.04 34.04
CA ASN A 42 7.38 39.66 33.64
C ASN A 42 6.98 38.76 34.82
N SER A 43 5.94 37.91 34.69
CA SER A 43 5.73 36.63 35.43
C SER A 43 4.28 36.10 35.52
N ARG A 44 3.29 36.50 34.70
CA ARG A 44 1.90 36.00 34.88
C ARG A 44 1.05 35.62 33.65
N SER A 45 1.59 35.31 32.46
CA SER A 45 0.75 34.86 31.31
C SER A 45 0.85 33.39 30.89
N LEU A 46 1.59 32.53 31.60
CA LEU A 46 1.72 31.10 31.25
C LEU A 46 0.49 30.21 31.58
N ARG A 47 -0.66 30.79 31.97
CA ARG A 47 -1.87 30.00 32.31
C ARG A 47 -2.97 30.12 31.26
N ASN A 48 -3.11 29.02 30.50
CA ASN A 48 -4.33 28.46 29.91
C ASN A 48 -4.67 28.75 28.43
N SER A 49 -3.86 28.23 27.49
CA SER A 49 -4.44 27.48 26.35
C SER A 49 -4.57 26.02 26.79
N ARG A 50 -5.76 25.55 27.16
CA ARG A 50 -5.94 24.17 27.67
C ARG A 50 -5.52 23.15 26.59
N PHE A 51 -4.56 22.29 26.92
CA PHE A 51 -4.11 21.20 26.07
C PHE A 51 -5.20 20.12 25.99
N SER A 52 -5.47 19.59 24.80
CA SER A 52 -6.41 18.48 24.58
C SER A 52 -5.74 17.36 23.80
N PRO A 53 -5.63 16.13 24.34
CA PRO A 53 -5.10 14.99 23.61
C PRO A 53 -6.11 14.54 22.54
N THR A 54 -5.90 15.00 21.31
CA THR A 54 -6.71 14.64 20.14
C THR A 54 -5.85 14.00 19.06
N THR A 55 -6.48 13.33 18.10
CA THR A 55 -5.75 12.81 16.92
C THR A 55 -5.08 13.95 16.17
N PHE A 56 -3.85 13.74 15.73
CA PHE A 56 -3.09 14.74 14.99
C PHE A 56 -3.80 15.09 13.66
N VAL A 57 -4.39 16.29 13.60
CA VAL A 57 -5.25 16.75 12.50
C VAL A 57 -4.48 16.88 11.18
N HIS A 58 -3.18 17.17 11.26
CA HIS A 58 -2.36 17.49 10.08
C HIS A 58 -1.65 16.27 9.47
N ASN A 59 -2.00 15.05 9.90
CA ASN A 59 -1.40 13.78 9.42
C ASN A 59 -1.31 13.70 7.89
N ALA A 60 -2.38 14.08 7.17
CA ALA A 60 -2.40 14.02 5.71
C ALA A 60 -1.36 14.93 5.04
N ARG A 61 -1.09 16.11 5.61
CA ARG A 61 -0.12 17.06 5.04
C ARG A 61 1.31 16.59 5.24
N ILE A 62 1.57 16.02 6.42
CA ILE A 62 2.88 15.46 6.74
C ILE A 62 3.14 14.23 5.86
N ALA A 63 2.13 13.39 5.68
CA ALA A 63 2.24 12.23 4.80
C ALA A 63 2.61 12.63 3.35
N VAL A 64 1.98 13.69 2.80
CA VAL A 64 2.30 14.21 1.46
C VAL A 64 3.77 14.63 1.33
N ALA A 65 4.38 15.13 2.41
CA ALA A 65 5.79 15.53 2.41
C ALA A 65 6.75 14.36 2.71
N LEU A 66 6.53 13.62 3.81
CA LEU A 66 7.51 12.65 4.31
C LEU A 66 7.40 11.27 3.67
N VAL A 67 6.23 10.83 3.20
CA VAL A 67 6.09 9.48 2.60
C VAL A 67 6.90 9.34 1.31
N PRO A 68 6.85 10.30 0.35
CA PRO A 68 7.71 10.22 -0.83
C PRO A 68 9.20 10.33 -0.48
N CYS A 69 9.57 11.15 0.51
CA CYS A 69 10.95 11.19 1.01
C CYS A 69 11.39 9.83 1.56
N ALA A 70 10.55 9.15 2.35
CA ALA A 70 10.83 7.82 2.87
C ALA A 70 11.00 6.80 1.73
N GLY A 71 10.14 6.86 0.71
CA GLY A 71 10.25 6.01 -0.48
C GLY A 71 11.58 6.19 -1.20
N PHE A 72 12.01 7.43 -1.41
CA PHE A 72 13.31 7.73 -2.02
C PHE A 72 14.50 7.25 -1.16
N LEU A 73 14.42 7.36 0.17
CA LEU A 73 15.46 6.85 1.07
C LEU A 73 15.55 5.33 1.07
N LEU A 74 14.42 4.63 0.95
CA LEU A 74 14.39 3.17 0.82
C LEU A 74 15.03 2.71 -0.49
N ASP A 75 14.78 3.44 -1.58
CA ASP A 75 15.39 3.18 -2.88
C ASP A 75 16.91 3.36 -2.83
N LEU A 76 17.38 4.48 -2.27
CA LEU A 76 18.81 4.74 -2.05
C LEU A 76 19.47 3.76 -1.07
N GLY A 77 18.73 3.29 -0.07
CA GLY A 77 19.22 2.39 0.98
C GLY A 77 19.25 0.91 0.60
N GLY A 78 18.50 0.52 -0.43
CA GLY A 78 18.43 -0.85 -0.94
C GLY A 78 17.90 -1.89 0.05
N THR A 79 18.23 -3.15 -0.20
CA THR A 79 17.75 -4.31 0.58
C THR A 79 18.09 -4.29 2.07
N PRO A 80 19.27 -3.84 2.55
CA PRO A 80 19.57 -3.90 3.99
C PRO A 80 18.74 -2.91 4.81
N VAL A 81 18.43 -1.73 4.26
CA VAL A 81 17.56 -0.75 4.93
C VAL A 81 16.12 -1.25 4.99
N ILE A 82 15.63 -1.88 3.92
CA ILE A 82 14.29 -2.50 3.90
C ILE A 82 14.21 -3.67 4.90
N ALA A 83 15.23 -4.54 4.94
CA ALA A 83 15.27 -5.68 5.86
C ALA A 83 15.29 -5.24 7.33
N THR A 84 16.09 -4.22 7.67
CA THR A 84 16.18 -3.70 9.04
C THR A 84 14.87 -3.04 9.49
N LEU A 85 14.23 -2.25 8.64
CA LEU A 85 12.93 -1.64 8.96
C LEU A 85 11.79 -2.65 9.05
N THR A 86 11.73 -3.63 8.16
CA THR A 86 10.69 -4.68 8.20
C THR A 86 10.80 -5.51 9.47
N LEU A 87 12.00 -5.95 9.84
CA LEU A 87 12.24 -6.66 11.09
C LEU A 87 11.91 -5.79 12.31
N GLY A 88 12.32 -4.52 12.31
CA GLY A 88 12.01 -3.57 13.37
C GLY A 88 10.51 -3.34 13.56
N LEU A 89 9.76 -3.22 12.47
CA LEU A 89 8.30 -3.08 12.48
C LEU A 89 7.61 -4.36 12.96
N MET A 90 8.11 -5.54 12.60
CA MET A 90 7.61 -6.82 13.14
C MET A 90 7.78 -6.88 14.66
N VAL A 91 8.96 -6.50 15.18
CA VAL A 91 9.21 -6.43 16.62
C VAL A 91 8.29 -5.40 17.30
N ALA A 92 8.15 -4.20 16.73
CA ALA A 92 7.27 -3.17 17.25
C ALA A 92 5.80 -3.59 17.27
N TYR A 93 5.34 -4.32 16.26
CA TYR A 93 4.00 -4.89 16.18
C TYR A 93 3.77 -5.98 17.23
N ILE A 94 4.73 -6.87 17.42
CA ILE A 94 4.65 -7.89 18.48
C ILE A 94 4.56 -7.21 19.85
N LEU A 95 5.40 -6.21 20.13
CA LEU A 95 5.37 -5.48 21.41
C LEU A 95 4.07 -4.70 21.62
N ASP A 96 3.50 -4.10 20.56
CA ASP A 96 2.20 -3.43 20.64
C ASP A 96 1.05 -4.43 20.86
N SER A 97 1.11 -5.60 20.22
CA SER A 97 0.14 -6.69 20.42
C SER A 97 0.18 -7.25 21.85
N LEU A 98 1.35 -7.22 22.49
CA LEU A 98 1.55 -7.56 23.90
C LEU A 98 1.18 -6.42 24.85
N SER A 99 0.60 -5.31 24.35
CA SER A 99 0.21 -4.10 25.07
C SER A 99 1.35 -3.31 25.73
N PHE A 100 2.61 -3.58 25.35
CA PHE A 100 3.79 -2.89 25.88
C PHE A 100 4.16 -1.65 25.04
N LYS A 101 3.37 -0.57 25.23
CA LYS A 101 3.42 0.67 24.42
C LYS A 101 4.78 1.38 24.43
N SER A 102 5.47 1.42 25.57
CA SER A 102 6.80 2.03 25.68
C SER A 102 7.85 1.24 24.91
N GLY A 103 7.82 -0.09 24.97
CA GLY A 103 8.72 -0.93 24.18
C GLY A 103 8.46 -0.83 22.69
N SER A 104 7.19 -0.73 22.26
CA SER A 104 6.88 -0.49 20.85
C SER A 104 7.44 0.86 20.37
N PHE A 105 7.33 1.92 21.16
CA PHE A 105 7.95 3.22 20.87
C PHE A 105 9.47 3.14 20.72
N PHE A 106 10.17 2.53 21.69
CA PHE A 106 11.62 2.39 21.62
C PHE A 106 12.05 1.47 20.46
N ALA A 107 11.30 0.39 20.18
CA ALA A 107 11.58 -0.49 19.05
C ALA A 107 11.53 0.26 17.72
N VAL A 108 10.57 1.17 17.53
CA VAL A 108 10.52 2.02 16.33
C VAL A 108 11.75 2.92 16.26
N TRP A 109 12.12 3.65 17.32
CA TRP A 109 13.30 4.52 17.28
C TRP A 109 14.61 3.76 17.08
N PHE A 110 14.79 2.61 17.74
CA PHE A 110 15.95 1.74 17.49
C PHE A 110 15.98 1.23 16.06
N SER A 111 14.83 0.89 15.48
CA SER A 111 14.77 0.49 14.06
C SER A 111 15.16 1.62 13.12
N LEU A 112 14.77 2.87 13.39
CA LEU A 112 15.16 4.04 12.60
C LEU A 112 16.65 4.36 12.74
N ILE A 113 17.23 4.18 13.94
CA ILE A 113 18.67 4.36 14.16
C ILE A 113 19.45 3.25 13.45
N ALA A 114 19.03 1.99 13.61
CA ALA A 114 19.64 0.85 12.93
C ALA A 114 19.54 0.96 11.42
N SER A 115 18.42 1.47 10.89
CA SER A 115 18.27 1.71 9.46
C SER A 115 19.20 2.81 8.95
N GLN A 116 19.50 3.83 9.75
CA GLN A 116 20.53 4.81 9.40
C GLN A 116 21.91 4.15 9.33
N PHE A 117 22.31 3.37 10.34
CA PHE A 117 23.57 2.64 10.28
C PHE A 117 23.66 1.73 9.05
N ALA A 118 22.59 0.99 8.74
CA ALA A 118 22.52 0.20 7.52
C ALA A 118 22.66 1.05 6.26
N PHE A 119 22.04 2.23 6.23
CA PHE A 119 22.15 3.19 5.13
C PHE A 119 23.58 3.72 4.97
N PHE A 120 24.29 4.04 6.06
CA PHE A 120 25.69 4.48 6.03
C PHE A 120 26.62 3.45 5.38
N PHE A 121 26.44 2.16 5.68
CA PHE A 121 27.28 1.09 5.14
C PHE A 121 26.84 0.58 3.77
N SER A 122 25.56 0.69 3.44
CA SER A 122 25.02 0.20 2.17
C SER A 122 25.02 1.24 1.06
N SER A 123 24.92 2.53 1.39
CA SER A 123 24.75 3.57 0.38
C SER A 123 26.09 3.91 -0.27
N SER A 124 26.11 3.96 -1.60
CA SER A 124 27.28 4.37 -2.39
C SER A 124 27.46 5.90 -2.41
N LEU A 125 26.95 6.64 -1.42
CA LEU A 125 26.97 8.11 -1.46
C LEU A 125 28.40 8.65 -1.35
N PHE A 126 29.26 8.02 -0.55
CA PHE A 126 30.67 8.42 -0.43
C PHE A 126 31.50 8.08 -1.66
N SER A 127 31.14 7.05 -2.42
CA SER A 127 31.80 6.72 -3.69
C SER A 127 31.20 7.49 -4.87
N GLY A 128 29.92 7.82 -4.83
CA GLY A 128 29.21 8.55 -5.88
C GLY A 128 29.49 10.06 -5.85
N PHE A 129 29.68 10.65 -4.68
CA PHE A 129 30.14 12.03 -4.58
C PHE A 129 31.67 12.05 -4.53
N ASN A 130 32.31 12.64 -5.54
CA ASN A 130 33.77 12.85 -5.61
C ASN A 130 34.35 13.70 -4.45
N SER A 131 33.53 14.13 -3.48
CA SER A 131 33.96 14.87 -2.30
C SER A 131 33.30 14.36 -1.02
N VAL A 132 34.12 14.14 0.01
CA VAL A 132 33.69 13.63 1.33
C VAL A 132 32.73 14.61 2.02
N ILE A 133 32.96 15.92 1.87
CA ILE A 133 32.12 16.96 2.47
C ILE A 133 30.69 16.89 1.91
N LEU A 134 30.54 16.69 0.60
CA LEU A 134 29.23 16.57 -0.03
C LEU A 134 28.53 15.27 0.39
N GLY A 135 29.28 14.17 0.51
CA GLY A 135 28.79 12.91 1.08
C GLY A 135 28.25 13.09 2.50
N LEU A 136 28.99 13.78 3.39
CA LEU A 136 28.57 14.07 4.76
C LEU A 136 27.31 14.95 4.80
N LEU A 137 27.20 15.96 3.93
CA LEU A 137 26.01 16.80 3.85
C LEU A 137 24.79 16.03 3.35
N ALA A 138 24.94 15.22 2.30
CA ALA A 138 23.86 14.38 1.77
C ALA A 138 23.34 13.40 2.82
N VAL A 139 24.25 12.73 3.51
CA VAL A 139 23.92 11.81 4.60
C VAL A 139 23.29 12.53 5.78
N SER A 140 23.70 13.76 6.08
CA SER A 140 23.05 14.59 7.10
C SER A 140 21.60 14.93 6.75
N VAL A 141 21.30 15.21 5.47
CA VAL A 141 19.92 15.42 4.99
C VAL A 141 19.09 14.13 5.10
N CYS A 142 19.67 12.97 4.77
CA CYS A 142 19.03 11.65 4.95
C CYS A 142 18.79 11.30 6.44
N SER A 143 19.70 11.70 7.32
CA SER A 143 19.51 11.53 8.77
C SER A 143 18.40 12.44 9.30
N LEU A 144 18.37 13.70 8.86
CA LEU A 144 17.37 14.69 9.26
C LEU A 144 15.95 14.29 8.80
N THR A 145 15.80 13.79 7.57
CA THR A 145 14.52 13.25 7.08
C THR A 145 14.03 12.08 7.94
N ASN A 146 14.91 11.13 8.25
CA ASN A 146 14.55 9.98 9.07
C ASN A 146 14.21 10.37 10.51
N PHE A 147 14.90 11.36 11.05
CA PHE A 147 14.56 11.96 12.33
C PHE A 147 13.15 12.59 12.31
N LEU A 148 12.79 13.34 11.25
CA LEU A 148 11.44 13.91 11.10
C LEU A 148 10.36 12.82 10.98
N ILE A 149 10.65 11.69 10.33
CA ILE A 149 9.75 10.52 10.31
C ILE A 149 9.57 9.97 11.74
N GLY A 150 10.65 9.85 12.51
CA GLY A 150 10.59 9.46 13.93
C GLY A 150 9.76 10.41 14.79
N VAL A 151 9.89 11.73 14.58
CA VAL A 151 9.06 12.75 15.24
C VAL A 151 7.59 12.59 14.87
N TRP A 152 7.29 12.36 13.58
CA TRP A 152 5.92 12.15 13.11
C TRP A 152 5.26 10.91 13.74
N VAL A 153 6.01 9.80 13.86
CA VAL A 153 5.54 8.57 14.53
C VAL A 153 5.35 8.80 16.03
N SER A 154 6.24 9.56 16.68
CA SER A 154 6.14 9.88 18.10
C SER A 154 4.83 10.59 18.45
N LEU A 155 4.34 11.47 17.57
CA LEU A 155 3.06 12.16 17.74
C LEU A 155 1.83 11.23 17.67
N GLN A 156 1.95 10.00 17.17
CA GLN A 156 0.84 9.03 17.13
C GLN A 156 0.62 8.30 18.46
N PHE A 157 1.61 8.29 19.35
CA PHE A 157 1.51 7.62 20.66
C PHE A 157 0.72 8.47 21.65
N LYS A 158 -0.51 8.04 21.96
CA LYS A 158 -1.37 8.70 22.97
C LYS A 158 -0.73 8.81 24.36
N TRP A 159 0.11 7.84 24.73
CA TRP A 159 0.83 7.87 26.00
C TRP A 159 1.73 9.12 26.13
N ILE A 160 2.50 9.44 25.09
CA ILE A 160 3.36 10.64 25.03
C ILE A 160 2.52 11.92 25.08
N GLN A 161 1.37 11.93 24.40
CA GLN A 161 0.46 13.09 24.41
C GLN A 161 -0.06 13.41 25.81
N ILE A 162 -0.31 12.40 26.64
CA ILE A 162 -0.86 12.58 27.99
C ILE A 162 0.24 12.96 28.99
N GLU A 163 1.41 12.33 28.90
CA GLU A 163 2.49 12.51 29.88
C GLU A 163 3.34 13.75 29.61
N TYR A 164 3.54 14.12 28.34
CA TYR A 164 4.46 15.20 27.94
C TYR A 164 3.82 16.22 26.96
N PRO A 165 2.82 17.01 27.40
CA PRO A 165 2.06 17.91 26.52
C PRO A 165 2.91 19.05 25.92
N THR A 166 3.90 19.56 26.64
CA THR A 166 4.81 20.62 26.15
C THR A 166 5.72 20.12 25.04
N ILE A 167 6.24 18.90 25.19
CA ILE A 167 7.08 18.24 24.17
C ILE A 167 6.25 18.00 22.91
N VAL A 168 4.99 17.56 23.04
CA VAL A 168 4.10 17.32 21.90
C VAL A 168 3.87 18.59 21.06
N LEU A 169 3.64 19.74 21.72
CA LEU A 169 3.52 21.03 21.03
C LEU A 169 4.84 21.45 20.36
N ALA A 170 5.98 21.20 21.00
CA ALA A 170 7.30 21.48 20.41
C ALA A 170 7.59 20.59 19.19
N LEU A 171 7.23 19.30 19.26
CA LEU A 171 7.38 18.35 18.15
C LEU A 171 6.46 18.71 16.98
N GLU A 172 5.22 19.15 17.23
CA GLU A 172 4.32 19.67 16.19
C GLU A 172 4.93 20.89 15.50
N ARG A 173 5.46 21.86 16.26
CA ARG A 173 6.11 23.06 15.73
C ARG A 173 7.39 22.74 14.95
N LEU A 174 8.25 21.88 15.48
CA LEU A 174 9.47 21.41 14.83
C LEU A 174 9.16 20.79 13.46
N LEU A 175 8.14 19.92 13.40
CA LEU A 175 7.76 19.24 12.18
C LEU A 175 7.27 20.25 11.13
N PHE A 176 6.43 21.21 11.53
CA PHE A 176 5.97 22.28 10.62
C PHE A 176 7.08 23.22 10.14
N ALA A 177 8.09 23.49 10.98
CA ALA A 177 9.22 24.35 10.63
C ALA A 177 10.25 23.65 9.71
N CYS A 178 10.56 22.38 9.97
CA CYS A 178 11.63 21.68 9.25
C CYS A 178 11.16 20.95 7.99
N CYS A 179 9.94 20.40 7.97
CA CYS A 179 9.43 19.66 6.82
C CYS A 179 9.49 20.40 5.47
N PRO A 180 9.10 21.68 5.33
CA PRO A 180 9.10 22.34 4.02
C PRO A 180 10.51 22.51 3.43
N ILE A 181 11.53 22.68 4.28
CA ILE A 181 12.93 22.84 3.86
C ILE A 181 13.52 21.48 3.47
N VAL A 182 13.28 20.45 4.28
CA VAL A 182 13.87 19.12 4.07
C VAL A 182 13.14 18.36 2.94
N ALA A 183 11.81 18.45 2.86
CA ALA A 183 11.06 17.74 1.84
C ALA A 183 11.30 18.36 0.45
N SER A 184 11.39 19.68 0.34
CA SER A 184 11.68 20.34 -0.95
C SER A 184 13.03 19.91 -1.51
N THR A 185 14.09 19.84 -0.69
CA THR A 185 15.43 19.42 -1.13
C THR A 185 15.48 17.96 -1.54
N VAL A 186 14.83 17.06 -0.78
CA VAL A 186 14.80 15.62 -1.11
C VAL A 186 13.97 15.36 -2.36
N PHE A 187 12.84 16.05 -2.52
CA PHE A 187 12.04 15.96 -3.75
C PHE A 187 12.83 16.44 -4.95
N THR A 188 13.56 17.56 -4.82
CA THR A 188 14.42 18.02 -5.92
C THR A 188 15.49 17.01 -6.25
N TRP A 189 16.14 16.43 -5.25
CA TRP A 189 17.18 15.43 -5.47
C TRP A 189 16.62 14.22 -6.23
N ALA A 190 15.47 13.69 -5.80
CA ALA A 190 14.79 12.60 -6.48
C ALA A 190 14.36 12.94 -7.91
N THR A 191 13.89 14.16 -8.17
CA THR A 191 13.55 14.57 -9.55
C THR A 191 14.76 14.77 -10.43
N VAL A 192 15.85 15.32 -9.90
CA VAL A 192 17.08 15.57 -10.64
C VAL A 192 17.78 14.26 -10.98
N SER A 193 17.73 13.26 -10.10
CA SER A 193 18.25 11.92 -10.42
C SER A 193 17.48 11.25 -11.56
N ALA A 194 16.20 11.59 -11.76
CA ALA A 194 15.37 11.01 -12.82
C ALA A 194 15.40 11.80 -14.14
N VAL A 195 15.39 13.13 -14.09
CA VAL A 195 15.19 14.02 -15.26
C VAL A 195 16.45 14.81 -15.64
N GLY A 196 17.46 14.86 -14.76
CA GLY A 196 18.70 15.60 -14.98
C GLY A 196 18.71 17.01 -14.38
N MET A 197 19.88 17.65 -14.42
CA MET A 197 20.19 18.90 -13.68
C MET A 197 19.73 20.18 -14.38
N VAL A 198 19.47 20.14 -15.69
CA VAL A 198 19.25 21.35 -16.52
C VAL A 198 18.18 22.28 -15.94
N ASN A 199 17.00 21.73 -15.59
CA ASN A 199 15.85 22.49 -15.07
C ASN A 199 15.69 22.38 -13.54
N ALA A 200 16.73 21.94 -12.82
CA ALA A 200 16.64 21.61 -11.39
C ALA A 200 16.14 22.76 -10.50
N ALA A 201 16.55 24.00 -10.79
CA ALA A 201 16.12 25.17 -10.03
C ALA A 201 14.61 25.45 -10.14
N TYR A 202 14.01 25.15 -11.30
CA TYR A 202 12.58 25.29 -11.51
C TYR A 202 11.79 24.21 -10.77
N TYR A 203 12.31 22.98 -10.70
CA TYR A 203 11.71 21.94 -9.85
C TYR A 203 11.77 22.33 -8.38
N PHE A 204 12.89 22.90 -7.93
CA PHE A 204 13.04 23.37 -6.55
C PHE A 204 12.07 24.49 -6.21
N MET A 205 11.94 25.47 -7.10
CA MET A 205 10.98 26.55 -6.98
C MET A 205 9.55 26.01 -6.83
N ALA A 206 9.15 25.06 -7.67
CA ALA A 206 7.81 24.47 -7.64
C ALA A 206 7.53 23.73 -6.33
N PHE A 207 8.46 22.89 -5.86
CA PHE A 207 8.29 22.18 -4.58
C PHE A 207 8.26 23.14 -3.38
N ASN A 208 9.13 24.15 -3.37
CA ASN A 208 9.10 25.20 -2.34
C ASN A 208 7.76 25.94 -2.31
N CYS A 209 7.20 26.28 -3.47
CA CYS A 209 5.89 26.92 -3.59
C CYS A 209 4.76 26.05 -2.98
N ILE A 210 4.75 24.75 -3.30
CA ILE A 210 3.75 23.80 -2.80
C ILE A 210 3.87 23.63 -1.29
N PHE A 211 5.09 23.40 -0.78
CA PHE A 211 5.29 23.19 0.65
C PHE A 211 5.08 24.47 1.46
N TYR A 212 5.46 25.63 0.93
CA TYR A 212 5.13 26.91 1.57
C TYR A 212 3.61 27.06 1.77
N TRP A 213 2.81 26.73 0.76
CA TRP A 213 1.35 26.80 0.86
C TRP A 213 0.76 25.80 1.87
N LEU A 214 1.33 24.59 1.95
CA LEU A 214 0.86 23.55 2.87
C LEU A 214 1.18 23.87 4.34
N PHE A 215 2.35 24.46 4.61
CA PHE A 215 2.94 24.60 5.93
C PHE A 215 2.96 26.03 6.48
N SER A 216 3.35 27.03 5.68
CA SER A 216 3.65 28.39 6.15
C SER A 216 2.43 29.32 6.35
N VAL A 217 1.28 28.98 5.76
CA VAL A 217 0.02 29.72 5.96
C VAL A 217 -0.44 29.54 7.42
N PRO A 218 -0.90 30.59 8.14
CA PRO A 218 -1.20 30.51 9.57
C PRO A 218 -2.19 29.38 9.89
N ARG A 219 -1.77 28.41 10.71
CA ARG A 219 -2.56 27.25 11.15
C ARG A 219 -2.62 27.15 12.65
N LEU A 220 -3.78 26.72 13.13
CA LEU A 220 -4.02 26.38 14.54
C LEU A 220 -3.33 25.05 14.89
N SER A 221 -2.76 24.99 16.10
CA SER A 221 -2.24 23.75 16.68
C SER A 221 -3.34 22.70 16.82
N SER A 222 -2.98 21.44 16.58
CA SER A 222 -3.90 20.31 16.73
C SER A 222 -4.19 19.93 18.18
N PHE A 223 -3.36 20.36 19.14
CA PHE A 223 -3.44 19.97 20.54
C PHE A 223 -3.88 21.10 21.49
N LYS A 224 -4.14 22.31 20.98
CA LYS A 224 -4.73 23.42 21.76
C LYS A 224 -6.25 23.41 21.60
N MET A 225 -7.00 23.50 22.71
CA MET A 225 -8.46 23.58 22.68
C MET A 225 -8.92 24.73 21.77
N LYS A 226 -9.82 24.43 20.82
CA LYS A 226 -10.67 25.45 20.21
C LYS A 226 -11.53 26.06 21.32
N GLN A 227 -11.20 27.25 21.79
CA GLN A 227 -12.20 28.06 22.48
C GLN A 227 -13.24 28.46 21.43
N GLU A 228 -14.38 27.76 21.42
CA GLU A 228 -15.60 28.17 20.70
C GLU A 228 -16.25 29.41 21.34
N ALA A 229 -15.67 29.97 22.40
CA ALA A 229 -16.04 31.27 22.92
C ALA A 229 -15.58 32.34 21.94
N SER A 230 -16.53 32.85 21.15
CA SER A 230 -16.53 34.19 20.53
C SER A 230 -15.30 35.02 20.92
N TYR A 231 -14.24 34.94 20.10
CA TYR A 231 -13.09 35.82 20.21
C TYR A 231 -13.65 37.24 20.24
N HIS A 232 -13.54 37.94 21.37
CA HIS A 232 -13.98 39.32 21.48
C HIS A 232 -13.11 40.13 20.51
N GLY A 233 -13.67 40.47 19.34
CA GLY A 233 -12.95 41.12 18.24
C GLY A 233 -12.50 40.21 17.08
N GLY A 234 -12.84 38.92 17.05
CA GLY A 234 -12.64 38.05 15.87
C GLY A 234 -11.19 37.67 15.51
N HIS A 235 -10.18 38.16 16.23
CA HIS A 235 -8.78 37.82 16.02
C HIS A 235 -8.36 36.58 16.83
N VAL A 236 -7.72 35.63 16.16
CA VAL A 236 -7.08 34.47 16.79
C VAL A 236 -5.81 34.95 17.50
N PRO A 237 -5.58 34.61 18.78
CA PRO A 237 -4.35 34.98 19.48
C PRO A 237 -3.15 34.27 18.86
N ASP A 238 -2.05 35.01 18.69
CA ASP A 238 -0.80 34.54 18.04
C ASP A 238 -0.25 33.26 18.70
N ASP A 239 -0.47 33.08 20.01
CA ASP A 239 -0.06 31.90 20.76
C ASP A 239 -0.71 30.61 20.28
N ASN A 240 -1.86 30.63 19.61
CA ASN A 240 -2.54 29.43 19.13
C ASN A 240 -2.04 28.93 17.77
N LEU A 241 -1.19 29.69 17.09
CA LEU A 241 -0.59 29.31 15.82
C LEU A 241 0.57 28.32 16.05
N ILE A 242 0.77 27.40 15.10
CA ILE A 242 1.89 26.45 15.16
C ILE A 242 3.22 27.16 14.92
N LEU A 243 3.25 28.03 13.91
CA LEU A 243 4.46 28.72 13.47
C LEU A 243 4.57 30.11 14.09
N GLY A 244 5.79 30.49 14.46
CA GLY A 244 6.12 31.85 14.88
C GLY A 244 6.44 32.79 13.72
N GLN A 245 6.69 34.07 14.04
CA GLN A 245 7.12 35.09 13.07
C GLN A 245 8.49 34.73 12.45
N LEU A 246 9.43 34.25 13.27
CA LEU A 246 10.79 33.89 12.82
C LEU A 246 10.78 32.73 11.81
N GLU A 247 10.04 31.65 12.10
CA GLU A 247 9.92 30.50 11.18
C GLU A 247 9.25 30.90 9.88
N SER A 248 8.21 31.74 9.97
CA SER A 248 7.52 32.27 8.79
C SER A 248 8.47 33.13 7.93
N CYS A 249 9.33 33.94 8.55
CA CYS A 249 10.37 34.70 7.86
C CYS A 249 11.38 33.77 7.16
N ILE A 250 11.90 32.75 7.86
CA ILE A 250 12.82 31.76 7.28
C ILE A 250 12.17 31.04 6.09
N HIS A 251 10.92 30.63 6.21
CA HIS A 251 10.20 29.98 5.11
C HIS A 251 10.04 30.92 3.91
N THR A 252 9.84 32.22 4.12
CA THR A 252 9.76 33.20 3.01
C THR A 252 11.12 33.45 2.37
N LEU A 253 12.20 33.52 3.15
CA LEU A 253 13.55 33.63 2.62
C LEU A 253 13.93 32.38 1.80
N ASN A 254 13.57 31.19 2.30
CA ASN A 254 13.74 29.94 1.57
C ASN A 254 12.94 29.93 0.27
N LEU A 255 11.69 30.38 0.29
CA LEU A 255 10.84 30.43 -0.89
C LEU A 255 11.41 31.35 -1.99
N LEU A 256 11.93 32.52 -1.63
CA LEU A 256 12.35 33.55 -2.58
C LEU A 256 13.78 33.38 -3.10
N PHE A 257 14.73 33.07 -2.21
CA PHE A 257 16.16 33.15 -2.55
C PHE A 257 16.81 31.81 -2.87
N PHE A 258 16.41 30.71 -2.22
CA PHE A 258 17.10 29.43 -2.38
C PHE A 258 17.03 28.87 -3.82
N PRO A 259 15.89 28.89 -4.53
CA PRO A 259 15.85 28.49 -5.95
C PRO A 259 16.74 29.33 -6.84
N LEU A 260 16.79 30.65 -6.60
CA LEU A 260 17.63 31.58 -7.35
C LEU A 260 19.12 31.34 -7.09
N LEU A 261 19.53 31.21 -5.83
CA LEU A 261 20.92 30.91 -5.47
C LEU A 261 21.37 29.56 -6.03
N PHE A 262 20.49 28.56 -6.01
CA PHE A 262 20.76 27.26 -6.60
C PHE A 262 20.94 27.32 -8.13
N HIS A 263 20.15 28.13 -8.83
CA HIS A 263 20.34 28.38 -10.27
C HIS A 263 21.65 29.09 -10.56
N ILE A 264 21.98 30.14 -9.79
CA ILE A 264 23.25 30.87 -9.93
C ILE A 264 24.43 29.93 -9.71
N ALA A 265 24.38 29.09 -8.68
CA ALA A 265 25.46 28.16 -8.36
C ALA A 265 25.62 27.06 -9.43
N SER A 266 24.53 26.55 -9.99
CA SER A 266 24.57 25.48 -11.00
C SER A 266 24.92 25.96 -12.41
N HIS A 267 24.51 27.18 -12.79
CA HIS A 267 24.65 27.71 -14.15
C HIS A 267 25.57 28.94 -14.23
N TYR A 268 26.47 29.13 -13.25
CA TYR A 268 27.28 30.36 -13.10
C TYR A 268 28.03 30.80 -14.37
N SER A 269 28.46 29.86 -15.21
CA SER A 269 29.18 30.12 -16.46
C SER A 269 28.28 30.63 -17.60
N VAL A 270 26.96 30.39 -17.55
CA VAL A 270 26.01 30.65 -18.66
C VAL A 270 25.05 31.81 -18.34
N ILE A 271 25.04 32.32 -17.11
CA ILE A 271 24.06 33.31 -16.62
C ILE A 271 23.92 34.53 -17.53
N PHE A 272 25.03 35.08 -18.03
CA PHE A 272 25.03 36.31 -18.84
C PHE A 272 25.20 36.07 -20.35
N VAL A 273 25.10 34.82 -20.80
CA VAL A 273 25.29 34.48 -22.22
C VAL A 273 24.08 34.87 -23.06
N SER A 274 22.87 34.88 -22.48
CA SER A 274 21.64 35.16 -23.22
C SER A 274 20.64 36.01 -22.42
N TRP A 275 19.74 36.71 -23.13
CA TRP A 275 18.61 37.38 -22.48
C TRP A 275 17.65 36.39 -21.80
N ALA A 276 17.57 35.15 -22.29
CA ALA A 276 16.75 34.10 -21.70
C ALA A 276 17.25 33.67 -20.32
N SER A 277 18.58 33.54 -20.13
CA SER A 277 19.17 33.19 -18.84
C SER A 277 19.02 34.30 -17.80
N ILE A 278 19.03 35.57 -18.23
CA ILE A 278 18.70 36.70 -17.35
C ILE A 278 17.22 36.66 -16.95
N CYS A 279 16.31 36.35 -17.90
CA CYS A 279 14.90 36.17 -17.60
C CYS A 279 14.67 35.01 -16.60
N ASP A 280 15.46 33.94 -16.67
CA ASP A 280 15.35 32.82 -15.74
C ASP A 280 15.62 33.23 -14.28
N LEU A 281 16.60 34.09 -14.02
CA LEU A 281 16.83 34.64 -12.69
C LEU A 281 15.63 35.43 -12.16
N PHE A 282 15.06 36.29 -13.00
CA PHE A 282 13.89 37.08 -12.63
C PHE A 282 12.65 36.20 -12.41
N LEU A 283 12.42 35.20 -13.24
CA LEU A 283 11.29 34.27 -13.08
C LEU A 283 11.41 33.47 -11.78
N LEU A 284 12.60 32.97 -11.45
CA LEU A 284 12.84 32.20 -10.23
C LEU A 284 12.59 32.99 -8.94
N PHE A 285 12.74 34.32 -8.96
CA PHE A 285 12.45 35.18 -7.82
C PHE A 285 10.99 35.71 -7.81
N PHE A 286 10.54 36.25 -8.94
CA PHE A 286 9.26 36.96 -9.01
C PHE A 286 8.05 36.03 -9.09
N ILE A 287 8.18 34.79 -9.57
CA ILE A 287 7.08 33.81 -9.51
C ILE A 287 6.75 33.42 -8.05
N PRO A 288 7.72 33.00 -7.20
CA PRO A 288 7.43 32.73 -5.79
C PRO A 288 6.99 33.98 -5.02
N PHE A 289 7.51 35.16 -5.37
CA PHE A 289 7.08 36.42 -4.78
C PHE A 289 5.62 36.73 -5.09
N LEU A 290 5.22 36.57 -6.35
CA LEU A 290 3.83 36.70 -6.78
C LEU A 290 2.93 35.67 -6.05
N LEU A 291 3.37 34.42 -5.93
CA LEU A 291 2.66 33.40 -5.15
C LEU A 291 2.49 33.82 -3.68
N GLN A 292 3.53 34.35 -3.03
CA GLN A 292 3.45 34.82 -1.64
C GLN A 292 2.45 35.97 -1.48
N LEU A 293 2.41 36.90 -2.45
CA LEU A 293 1.47 38.02 -2.47
C LEU A 293 0.03 37.55 -2.68
N TYR A 294 -0.22 36.55 -3.53
CA TYR A 294 -1.54 35.94 -3.66
C TYR A 294 -1.90 35.08 -2.44
N ALA A 295 -0.92 34.37 -1.85
CA ALA A 295 -1.11 33.58 -0.64
C ALA A 295 -1.45 34.43 0.59
N SER A 296 -1.07 35.72 0.56
CA SER A 296 -1.53 36.74 1.50
C SER A 296 -3.05 36.84 1.62
N THR A 297 -3.82 36.50 0.57
CA THR A 297 -5.30 36.42 0.65
C THR A 297 -5.79 35.40 1.68
N ARG A 298 -4.96 34.41 2.01
CA ARG A 298 -5.19 33.42 3.09
C ARG A 298 -4.32 33.66 4.32
N GLY A 299 -3.70 34.85 4.43
CA GLY A 299 -2.88 35.24 5.57
C GLY A 299 -1.40 34.87 5.46
N GLY A 300 -0.80 34.62 4.30
CA GLY A 300 0.63 34.28 4.18
C GLY A 300 1.63 35.34 4.71
N LEU A 301 1.25 36.63 4.70
CA LEU A 301 2.07 37.75 5.19
C LEU A 301 1.68 38.22 6.61
N TRP A 302 0.97 37.37 7.37
CA TRP A 302 0.46 37.71 8.70
C TRP A 302 1.54 38.16 9.70
N TRP A 303 2.78 37.71 9.52
CA TRP A 303 3.92 38.00 10.38
C TRP A 303 4.58 39.37 10.09
N VAL A 304 4.27 40.01 8.95
CA VAL A 304 4.94 41.24 8.50
C VAL A 304 4.32 42.49 9.15
N THR A 305 3.00 42.65 9.06
CA THR A 305 2.26 43.74 9.72
C THR A 305 0.88 43.28 10.14
N LYS A 306 0.40 43.77 11.29
CA LYS A 306 -0.98 43.54 11.75
C LYS A 306 -2.01 44.48 11.10
N ASN A 307 -1.55 45.54 10.44
CA ASN A 307 -2.39 46.55 9.79
C ASN A 307 -2.88 46.08 8.42
N GLU A 308 -4.18 45.79 8.28
CA GLU A 308 -4.77 45.29 7.04
C GLU A 308 -4.57 46.24 5.84
N ASN A 309 -4.67 47.55 6.06
CA ASN A 309 -4.50 48.56 5.01
C ASN A 309 -3.07 48.62 4.45
N GLN A 310 -2.07 48.52 5.34
CA GLN A 310 -0.66 48.49 4.92
C GLN A 310 -0.35 47.19 4.18
N LEU A 311 -0.89 46.07 4.65
CA LEU A 311 -0.72 44.77 4.01
C LEU A 311 -1.41 44.71 2.64
N HIS A 312 -2.56 45.35 2.48
CA HIS A 312 -3.23 45.50 1.19
C HIS A 312 -2.40 46.38 0.23
N SER A 313 -1.87 47.51 0.69
CA SER A 313 -1.01 48.38 -0.11
C SER A 313 0.25 47.66 -0.61
N ILE A 314 0.96 46.97 0.30
CA ILE A 314 2.14 46.14 -0.03
C ILE A 314 1.77 45.10 -1.09
N ARG A 315 0.60 44.45 -0.96
CA ARG A 315 0.15 43.43 -1.90
C ARG A 315 -0.07 43.99 -3.30
N VAL A 316 -0.77 45.12 -3.43
CA VAL A 316 -1.12 45.70 -4.73
C VAL A 316 0.13 46.25 -5.42
N VAL A 317 0.94 47.04 -4.72
CA VAL A 317 2.13 47.70 -5.31
C VAL A 317 3.17 46.67 -5.71
N ASN A 318 3.58 45.80 -4.78
CA ASN A 318 4.60 44.79 -5.08
C ASN A 318 4.07 43.71 -6.03
N GLY A 319 2.76 43.44 -6.00
CA GLY A 319 2.10 42.51 -6.93
C GLY A 319 2.11 43.03 -8.36
N ALA A 320 1.86 44.32 -8.57
CA ALA A 320 1.94 44.94 -9.88
C ALA A 320 3.36 44.91 -10.46
N ILE A 321 4.37 45.23 -9.63
CA ILE A 321 5.79 45.16 -10.03
C ILE A 321 6.17 43.72 -10.39
N ALA A 322 5.83 42.74 -9.54
CA ALA A 322 6.14 41.34 -9.78
C ALA A 322 5.48 40.82 -11.06
N LEU A 323 4.21 41.17 -11.28
CA LEU A 323 3.46 40.75 -12.46
C LEU A 323 4.05 41.36 -13.75
N PHE A 324 4.45 42.63 -13.71
CA PHE A 324 5.13 43.28 -14.85
C PHE A 324 6.41 42.55 -15.25
N VAL A 325 7.30 42.27 -14.28
CA VAL A 325 8.56 41.57 -14.55
C VAL A 325 8.32 40.15 -15.07
N VAL A 326 7.40 39.39 -14.45
CA VAL A 326 7.09 38.02 -14.88
C VAL A 326 6.56 37.99 -16.31
N VAL A 327 5.66 38.90 -16.68
CA VAL A 327 5.08 38.95 -18.03
C VAL A 327 6.16 39.23 -19.08
N ILE A 328 7.03 40.23 -18.87
CA ILE A 328 8.12 40.54 -19.80
C ILE A 328 9.07 39.34 -19.96
N CYS A 329 9.43 38.68 -18.87
CA CYS A 329 10.28 37.51 -18.93
C CYS A 329 9.63 36.35 -19.70
N LEU A 330 8.33 36.13 -19.54
CA LEU A 330 7.58 35.11 -20.30
C LEU A 330 7.43 35.49 -21.78
N GLU A 331 7.30 36.77 -22.11
CA GLU A 331 7.27 37.22 -23.50
C GLU A 331 8.57 36.90 -24.22
N VAL A 332 9.71 37.27 -23.63
CA VAL A 332 11.04 37.00 -24.20
C VAL A 332 11.28 35.49 -24.33
N ARG A 333 10.98 34.73 -23.27
CA ARG A 333 11.34 33.30 -23.20
C ARG A 333 10.37 32.38 -23.94
N VAL A 334 9.08 32.70 -23.98
CA VAL A 334 8.05 31.81 -24.54
C VAL A 334 7.45 32.38 -25.82
N VAL A 335 6.96 33.61 -25.79
CA VAL A 335 6.18 34.15 -26.91
C VAL A 335 7.07 34.48 -28.11
N PHE A 336 8.12 35.28 -27.92
CA PHE A 336 9.00 35.63 -29.03
C PHE A 336 9.92 34.48 -29.44
N HIS A 337 10.39 33.68 -28.48
CA HIS A 337 11.26 32.54 -28.76
C HIS A 337 10.52 31.40 -29.49
N SER A 338 9.37 30.95 -28.96
CA SER A 338 8.66 29.77 -29.51
C SER A 338 7.57 30.14 -30.51
N PHE A 339 6.88 31.27 -30.34
CA PHE A 339 5.74 31.67 -31.16
C PHE A 339 6.02 32.86 -32.10
N GLY A 340 7.25 33.37 -32.15
CA GLY A 340 7.61 34.55 -32.95
C GLY A 340 7.23 34.45 -34.42
N ARG A 341 7.26 33.24 -35.00
CA ARG A 341 6.88 32.99 -36.41
C ARG A 341 5.38 33.13 -36.69
N TYR A 342 4.54 33.03 -35.66
CA TYR A 342 3.09 33.17 -35.79
C TYR A 342 2.61 34.60 -35.56
N ILE A 343 3.49 35.50 -35.11
CA ILE A 343 3.18 36.90 -34.92
C ILE A 343 3.24 37.58 -36.30
N GLN A 344 2.09 37.97 -36.83
CA GLN A 344 2.00 38.54 -38.18
C GLN A 344 2.36 40.04 -38.24
N VAL A 345 2.55 40.68 -37.08
CA VAL A 345 2.87 42.11 -36.99
C VAL A 345 4.38 42.32 -37.05
N PRO A 346 4.89 43.28 -37.84
CA PRO A 346 6.33 43.59 -37.88
C PRO A 346 6.80 44.34 -36.61
N PRO A 347 8.09 44.21 -36.23
CA PRO A 347 8.69 45.03 -35.19
C PRO A 347 8.78 46.51 -35.61
N PRO A 348 8.63 47.48 -34.69
CA PRO A 348 8.54 47.33 -33.22
C PRO A 348 7.11 47.14 -32.67
N LEU A 349 6.08 47.20 -33.52
CA LEU A 349 4.68 47.14 -33.09
C LEU A 349 4.31 45.78 -32.48
N ASN A 350 4.98 44.70 -32.88
CA ASN A 350 4.81 43.39 -32.26
C ASN A 350 5.11 43.41 -30.74
N TYR A 351 6.20 44.02 -30.30
CA TYR A 351 6.57 44.13 -28.89
C TYR A 351 5.51 44.91 -28.11
N LEU A 352 5.06 46.03 -28.65
CA LEU A 352 4.04 46.87 -28.01
C LEU A 352 2.67 46.17 -27.93
N LEU A 353 2.22 45.51 -29.00
CA LEU A 353 0.91 44.85 -28.98
C LEU A 353 0.93 43.57 -28.13
N VAL A 354 2.00 42.78 -28.19
CA VAL A 354 2.15 41.59 -27.32
C VAL A 354 2.17 42.00 -25.85
N THR A 355 2.97 43.01 -25.49
CA THR A 355 3.00 43.54 -24.10
C THR A 355 1.64 44.05 -23.64
N ILE A 356 0.93 44.85 -24.45
CA ILE A 356 -0.42 45.32 -24.12
C ILE A 356 -1.37 44.14 -23.87
N THR A 357 -1.28 43.07 -24.67
CA THR A 357 -2.18 41.92 -24.53
C THR A 357 -1.89 41.10 -23.28
N MET A 358 -0.64 40.74 -23.05
CA MET A 358 -0.26 39.88 -21.93
C MET A 358 -0.31 40.64 -20.60
N LEU A 359 0.24 41.85 -20.54
CA LEU A 359 0.24 42.68 -19.34
C LEU A 359 -1.16 43.18 -19.03
N GLY A 360 -1.90 43.67 -20.03
CA GLY A 360 -3.27 44.14 -19.85
C GLY A 360 -4.21 43.02 -19.41
N GLY A 361 -4.10 41.82 -20.00
CA GLY A 361 -4.88 40.65 -19.61
C GLY A 361 -4.56 40.15 -18.20
N SER A 362 -3.28 40.04 -17.85
CA SER A 362 -2.83 39.61 -16.52
C SER A 362 -3.16 40.64 -15.44
N ALA A 363 -3.01 41.95 -15.71
CA ALA A 363 -3.40 43.02 -14.80
C ALA A 363 -4.92 43.06 -14.58
N ALA A 364 -5.73 42.86 -15.62
CA ALA A 364 -7.19 42.74 -15.48
C ALA A 364 -7.58 41.54 -14.61
N ALA A 365 -6.95 40.37 -14.84
CA ALA A 365 -7.17 39.19 -14.02
C ALA A 365 -6.77 39.40 -12.55
N ALA A 366 -5.63 40.04 -12.30
CA ALA A 366 -5.13 40.38 -10.96
C ALA A 366 -6.06 41.36 -10.24
N ALA A 367 -6.50 42.43 -10.92
CA ALA A 367 -7.43 43.42 -10.37
C ALA A 367 -8.77 42.79 -9.95
N TYR A 368 -9.28 41.86 -10.75
CA TYR A 368 -10.47 41.09 -10.40
C TYR A 368 -10.21 40.14 -9.22
N ALA A 369 -9.09 39.40 -9.23
CA ALA A 369 -8.73 38.47 -8.16
C ALA A 369 -8.52 39.15 -6.80
N LEU A 370 -8.04 40.40 -6.80
CA LEU A 370 -7.86 41.23 -5.62
C LEU A 370 -9.15 41.97 -5.20
N GLY A 371 -10.22 41.88 -5.99
CA GLY A 371 -11.50 42.53 -5.68
C GLY A 371 -11.51 44.06 -5.89
N MET A 372 -10.60 44.60 -6.69
CA MET A 372 -10.49 46.05 -6.95
C MET A 372 -11.58 46.59 -7.89
N VAL A 373 -12.34 45.70 -8.53
CA VAL A 373 -13.45 46.03 -9.43
C VAL A 373 -14.75 46.15 -8.62
N SER A 374 -14.85 47.18 -7.79
CA SER A 374 -16.05 47.51 -7.01
C SER A 374 -16.72 48.81 -7.46
N ASP A 375 -15.92 49.79 -7.89
CA ASP A 375 -16.36 51.17 -8.08
C ASP A 375 -16.69 51.45 -9.55
N ALA A 376 -17.55 52.44 -9.81
CA ALA A 376 -17.94 52.81 -11.18
C ALA A 376 -16.71 53.15 -12.04
N PHE A 377 -15.74 53.89 -11.50
CA PHE A 377 -14.52 54.27 -12.20
C PHE A 377 -13.60 53.07 -12.48
N SER A 378 -13.38 52.18 -11.51
CA SER A 378 -12.56 50.99 -11.70
C SER A 378 -13.21 49.98 -12.64
N SER A 379 -14.55 49.91 -12.66
CA SER A 379 -15.32 49.11 -13.62
C SER A 379 -15.18 49.63 -15.06
N ILE A 380 -15.16 50.96 -15.27
CA ILE A 380 -14.92 51.58 -16.58
C ILE A 380 -13.49 51.28 -17.03
N GLY A 381 -12.49 51.45 -16.15
CA GLY A 381 -11.10 51.11 -16.43
C GLY A 381 -10.91 49.64 -16.82
N PHE A 382 -11.59 48.72 -16.12
CA PHE A 382 -11.60 47.29 -16.43
C PHE A 382 -12.27 46.98 -17.78
N THR A 383 -13.35 47.67 -18.14
CA THR A 383 -13.99 47.50 -19.45
C THR A 383 -13.12 48.03 -20.59
N ALA A 384 -12.49 49.20 -20.40
CA ALA A 384 -11.60 49.77 -21.40
C ALA A 384 -10.36 48.90 -21.64
N SER A 385 -9.75 48.37 -20.57
CA SER A 385 -8.60 47.46 -20.70
C SER A 385 -8.96 46.17 -21.43
N ALA A 386 -10.11 45.56 -21.13
CA ALA A 386 -10.55 44.34 -21.82
C ALA A 386 -10.79 44.54 -23.34
N VAL A 387 -11.32 45.70 -23.74
CA VAL A 387 -11.52 46.05 -25.15
C VAL A 387 -10.18 46.23 -25.87
N ILE A 388 -9.26 46.98 -25.26
CA ILE A 388 -7.92 47.26 -25.81
C ILE A 388 -7.12 45.95 -25.93
N VAL A 389 -7.12 45.12 -24.89
CA VAL A 389 -6.44 43.80 -24.87
C VAL A 389 -7.00 42.89 -25.96
N SER A 390 -8.32 42.82 -26.13
CA SER A 390 -8.92 41.96 -27.15
C SER A 390 -8.64 42.43 -28.57
N ALA A 391 -8.60 43.76 -28.80
CA ALA A 391 -8.26 44.33 -30.10
C ALA A 391 -6.77 44.08 -30.43
N ALA A 392 -5.87 44.38 -29.50
CA ALA A 392 -4.45 44.14 -29.67
C ALA A 392 -4.14 42.65 -29.90
N GLY A 393 -4.81 41.75 -29.18
CA GLY A 393 -4.61 40.31 -29.30
C GLY A 393 -5.04 39.78 -30.66
N ALA A 394 -6.16 40.28 -31.19
CA ALA A 394 -6.62 39.94 -32.53
C ALA A 394 -5.60 40.34 -33.60
N ILE A 395 -5.01 41.53 -33.49
CA ILE A 395 -4.00 42.04 -34.43
C ILE A 395 -2.72 41.20 -34.36
N VAL A 396 -2.24 40.85 -33.14
CA VAL A 396 -1.05 40.00 -32.94
C VAL A 396 -1.22 38.64 -33.61
N VAL A 397 -2.40 38.05 -33.47
CA VAL A 397 -2.76 36.73 -34.01
C VAL A 397 -2.99 36.76 -35.53
N GLY A 398 -3.08 37.95 -36.14
CA GLY A 398 -3.23 38.13 -37.59
C GLY A 398 -4.66 38.35 -38.08
N PHE A 399 -5.62 38.59 -37.18
CA PHE A 399 -7.01 38.76 -37.55
C PHE A 399 -7.19 39.99 -38.47
N PRO A 400 -8.01 39.92 -39.54
CA PRO A 400 -8.10 41.02 -40.49
C PRO A 400 -8.54 42.32 -39.82
N VAL A 401 -7.83 43.42 -40.11
CA VAL A 401 -8.03 44.73 -39.46
C VAL A 401 -9.47 45.22 -39.57
N LEU A 402 -10.14 44.96 -40.69
CA LEU A 402 -11.54 45.31 -40.94
C LEU A 402 -12.50 44.68 -39.91
N PHE A 403 -12.16 43.50 -39.37
CA PHE A 403 -12.99 42.76 -38.43
C PHE A 403 -12.58 42.94 -36.97
N VAL A 404 -11.57 43.77 -36.66
CA VAL A 404 -11.15 44.10 -35.28
C VAL A 404 -12.30 44.55 -34.35
N PRO A 405 -13.37 45.23 -34.83
CA PRO A 405 -14.52 45.52 -33.97
C PRO A 405 -15.15 44.27 -33.33
N LEU A 406 -15.11 43.10 -33.97
CA LEU A 406 -15.67 41.85 -33.42
C LEU A 406 -14.95 41.39 -32.13
N PRO A 407 -13.60 41.24 -32.11
CA PRO A 407 -12.84 41.07 -30.89
C PRO A 407 -13.07 42.15 -29.84
N SER A 408 -13.12 43.43 -30.22
CA SER A 408 -13.37 44.53 -29.28
C SER A 408 -14.73 44.37 -28.58
N VAL A 409 -15.77 43.99 -29.33
CA VAL A 409 -17.10 43.69 -28.80
C VAL A 409 -17.08 42.45 -27.89
N ALA A 410 -16.29 41.43 -28.21
CA ALA A 410 -16.09 40.26 -27.34
C ALA A 410 -15.50 40.67 -25.99
N GLY A 411 -14.43 41.47 -25.98
CA GLY A 411 -13.79 42.01 -24.77
C GLY A 411 -14.76 42.87 -23.93
N PHE A 412 -15.56 43.72 -24.57
CA PHE A 412 -16.60 44.50 -23.89
C PHE A 412 -17.64 43.61 -23.18
N TYR A 413 -18.14 42.58 -23.85
CA TYR A 413 -19.14 41.68 -23.27
C TYR A 413 -18.57 40.78 -22.17
N LEU A 414 -17.29 40.40 -22.25
CA LEU A 414 -16.57 39.73 -21.17
C LEU A 414 -16.47 40.63 -19.93
N ALA A 415 -16.07 41.89 -20.11
CA ALA A 415 -15.96 42.83 -19.00
C ALA A 415 -17.33 43.17 -18.39
N ARG A 416 -18.37 43.28 -19.22
CA ARG A 416 -19.77 43.42 -18.78
C ARG A 416 -20.25 42.21 -17.97
N PHE A 417 -19.81 41.00 -18.32
CA PHE A 417 -20.12 39.81 -17.53
C PHE A 417 -19.52 39.89 -16.12
N PHE A 418 -18.25 40.27 -15.97
CA PHE A 418 -17.63 40.36 -14.65
C PHE A 418 -18.18 41.50 -13.78
N THR A 419 -18.60 42.61 -14.40
CA THR A 419 -19.15 43.78 -13.68
C THR A 419 -20.65 43.65 -13.38
N LYS A 420 -21.46 43.26 -14.37
CA LYS A 420 -22.93 43.20 -14.27
C LYS A 420 -23.49 41.78 -14.06
N LYS A 421 -22.64 40.74 -14.09
CA LYS A 421 -23.02 39.32 -13.91
C LYS A 421 -24.10 38.82 -14.88
N SER A 422 -24.22 39.41 -16.06
CA SER A 422 -25.23 39.03 -17.05
C SER A 422 -24.83 37.80 -17.85
N VAL A 423 -25.62 36.72 -17.79
CA VAL A 423 -25.33 35.48 -18.51
C VAL A 423 -25.37 35.66 -20.05
N SER A 424 -26.27 36.50 -20.56
CA SER A 424 -26.36 36.79 -22.00
C SER A 424 -25.07 37.40 -22.55
N SER A 425 -24.39 38.27 -21.80
CA SER A 425 -23.12 38.86 -22.26
C SER A 425 -21.98 37.83 -22.29
N TYR A 426 -22.04 36.82 -21.43
CA TYR A 426 -21.07 35.74 -21.47
C TYR A 426 -21.23 34.89 -22.73
N PHE A 427 -22.46 34.51 -23.10
CA PHE A 427 -22.69 33.73 -24.32
C PHE A 427 -22.33 34.49 -25.59
N THR A 428 -22.59 35.81 -25.64
CA THR A 428 -22.12 36.63 -26.78
C THR A 428 -20.60 36.68 -26.86
N PHE A 429 -19.90 36.74 -25.72
CA PHE A 429 -18.44 36.61 -25.68
C PHE A 429 -17.98 35.24 -26.18
N VAL A 430 -18.61 34.13 -25.75
CA VAL A 430 -18.24 32.77 -26.17
C VAL A 430 -18.38 32.61 -27.68
N VAL A 431 -19.48 33.11 -28.28
CA VAL A 431 -19.68 33.04 -29.73
C VAL A 431 -18.60 33.83 -30.47
N LEU A 432 -18.37 35.10 -30.10
CA LEU A 432 -17.36 35.93 -30.77
C LEU A 432 -15.93 35.41 -30.56
N GLY A 433 -15.60 34.96 -29.35
CA GLY A 433 -14.31 34.34 -29.05
C GLY A 433 -14.08 33.03 -29.79
N SER A 434 -15.12 32.20 -29.95
CA SER A 434 -15.03 30.96 -30.74
C SER A 434 -14.70 31.22 -32.21
N LEU A 435 -15.26 32.28 -32.81
CA LEU A 435 -14.93 32.68 -34.18
C LEU A 435 -13.45 33.04 -34.33
N MET A 436 -12.86 33.72 -33.34
CA MET A 436 -11.43 34.06 -33.34
C MET A 436 -10.55 32.79 -33.27
N VAL A 437 -10.90 31.84 -32.41
CA VAL A 437 -10.18 30.56 -32.29
C VAL A 437 -10.28 29.76 -33.58
N ILE A 438 -11.48 29.68 -34.18
CA ILE A 438 -11.71 29.00 -35.45
C ILE A 438 -10.85 29.64 -36.54
N TRP A 439 -10.87 30.97 -36.65
CA TRP A 439 -10.07 31.70 -37.64
C TRP A 439 -8.58 31.41 -37.47
N PHE A 440 -8.05 31.47 -36.25
CA PHE A 440 -6.62 31.24 -36.00
C PHE A 440 -6.19 29.83 -36.39
N VAL A 441 -6.96 28.81 -36.00
CA VAL A 441 -6.64 27.42 -36.31
C VAL A 441 -6.80 27.15 -37.81
N MET A 442 -7.84 27.71 -38.43
CA MET A 442 -8.06 27.57 -39.87
C MET A 442 -6.93 28.18 -40.68
N HIS A 443 -6.54 29.42 -40.36
CA HIS A 443 -5.54 30.14 -41.14
C HIS A 443 -4.12 29.55 -41.00
N ASN A 444 -3.76 29.04 -39.81
CA ASN A 444 -2.38 28.57 -39.56
C ASN A 444 -2.18 27.06 -39.80
N TYR A 445 -3.18 26.21 -39.52
CA TYR A 445 -2.95 24.76 -39.42
C TYR A 445 -3.86 23.89 -40.30
N TRP A 446 -5.01 24.40 -40.74
CA TRP A 446 -6.05 23.56 -41.33
C TRP A 446 -5.76 23.09 -42.76
N ASP A 447 -5.01 23.89 -43.51
CA ASP A 447 -4.62 23.58 -44.89
C ASP A 447 -3.29 22.83 -44.98
N LEU A 448 -2.61 22.60 -43.84
CA LEU A 448 -1.39 21.82 -43.77
C LEU A 448 -1.71 20.31 -43.88
N ASN A 449 -1.21 19.68 -44.94
CA ASN A 449 -1.35 18.25 -45.21
C ASN A 449 -0.31 17.41 -44.44
N ILE A 450 -0.28 17.54 -43.11
CA ILE A 450 0.62 16.77 -42.24
C ILE A 450 -0.19 15.64 -41.58
N TRP A 451 0.42 14.46 -41.50
CA TRP A 451 -0.15 13.31 -40.78
C TRP A 451 0.47 13.23 -39.39
N MET A 452 -0.36 13.29 -38.34
CA MET A 452 0.09 13.31 -36.95
C MET A 452 -0.77 12.36 -36.12
N SER A 453 -0.16 11.48 -35.32
CA SER A 453 -0.89 10.58 -34.41
C SER A 453 -1.94 9.67 -35.10
N GLY A 454 -1.65 9.23 -36.33
CA GLY A 454 -2.53 8.36 -37.11
C GLY A 454 -3.76 9.05 -37.71
N MET A 455 -3.80 10.38 -37.74
CA MET A 455 -4.87 11.18 -38.34
C MET A 455 -4.29 12.39 -39.12
N PRO A 456 -5.01 12.90 -40.13
CA PRO A 456 -4.61 14.15 -40.78
C PRO A 456 -4.80 15.34 -39.84
N LEU A 457 -3.85 16.29 -39.87
CA LEU A 457 -3.82 17.49 -39.02
C LEU A 457 -5.13 18.30 -39.08
N LYS A 458 -5.79 18.34 -40.24
CA LYS A 458 -7.11 18.94 -40.43
C LYS A 458 -8.21 18.34 -39.53
N SER A 459 -8.24 17.02 -39.37
CA SER A 459 -9.20 16.36 -38.47
C SER A 459 -8.86 16.64 -37.01
N PHE A 460 -7.57 16.75 -36.70
CA PHE A 460 -7.11 17.11 -35.38
C PHE A 460 -7.47 18.56 -35.00
N CYS A 461 -7.32 19.49 -35.93
CA CYS A 461 -7.73 20.89 -35.77
C CYS A 461 -9.22 21.01 -35.42
N LYS A 462 -10.09 20.21 -36.04
CA LYS A 462 -11.52 20.14 -35.69
C LYS A 462 -11.74 19.71 -34.23
N LEU A 463 -10.97 18.75 -33.73
CA LEU A 463 -11.07 18.27 -32.35
C LEU A 463 -10.60 19.34 -31.35
N ILE A 464 -9.46 20.01 -31.59
CA ILE A 464 -9.01 21.13 -30.74
C ILE A 464 -10.05 22.25 -30.73
N VAL A 465 -10.53 22.68 -31.90
CA VAL A 465 -11.52 23.76 -31.98
C VAL A 465 -12.78 23.37 -31.18
N GLY A 466 -13.27 22.14 -31.34
CA GLY A 466 -14.38 21.62 -30.54
C GLY A 466 -14.09 21.64 -29.03
N SER A 467 -12.88 21.26 -28.61
CA SER A 467 -12.49 21.24 -27.19
C SER A 467 -12.47 22.64 -26.59
N VAL A 468 -11.87 23.61 -27.29
CA VAL A 468 -11.75 25.00 -26.83
C VAL A 468 -13.12 25.68 -26.74
N ILE A 469 -13.98 25.47 -27.74
CA ILE A 469 -15.35 26.00 -27.73
C ILE A 469 -16.13 25.46 -26.52
N LEU A 470 -16.02 24.16 -26.26
CA LEU A 470 -16.68 23.52 -25.14
C LEU A 470 -16.13 24.02 -23.79
N ALA A 471 -14.81 24.19 -23.67
CA ALA A 471 -14.16 24.77 -22.49
C ALA A 471 -14.61 26.21 -22.20
N MET A 472 -14.85 27.02 -23.24
CA MET A 472 -15.40 28.38 -23.09
C MET A 472 -16.91 28.38 -22.78
N ALA A 473 -17.68 27.43 -23.30
CA ALA A 473 -19.12 27.39 -23.08
C ALA A 473 -19.53 26.87 -21.69
N ILE A 474 -18.81 25.88 -21.16
CA ILE A 474 -19.15 25.19 -19.90
C ILE A 474 -19.29 26.15 -18.69
N PRO A 475 -18.38 27.10 -18.42
CA PRO A 475 -18.53 28.00 -17.29
C PRO A 475 -19.81 28.85 -17.37
N GLY A 476 -20.22 29.26 -18.56
CA GLY A 476 -21.48 29.96 -18.81
C GLY A 476 -22.70 29.08 -18.53
N LEU A 477 -22.66 27.83 -18.99
CA LEU A 477 -23.70 26.84 -18.70
C LEU A 477 -23.81 26.57 -17.19
N ALA A 478 -22.68 26.52 -16.45
CA ALA A 478 -22.67 26.23 -15.02
C ALA A 478 -23.38 27.29 -14.15
N ILE A 479 -23.51 28.52 -14.68
CA ILE A 479 -24.17 29.64 -14.01
C ILE A 479 -25.69 29.59 -14.20
N LEU A 480 -26.19 28.88 -15.22
CA LEU A 480 -27.63 28.74 -15.48
C LEU A 480 -28.39 28.13 -14.29
N PRO A 481 -29.71 28.40 -14.19
CA PRO A 481 -30.54 27.83 -13.13
C PRO A 481 -30.57 26.30 -13.20
N ALA A 482 -30.87 25.66 -12.06
CA ALA A 482 -30.76 24.20 -11.87
C ALA A 482 -31.57 23.35 -12.86
N GLN A 483 -32.59 23.91 -13.52
CA GLN A 483 -33.35 23.24 -14.59
C GLN A 483 -32.47 22.85 -15.79
N PHE A 484 -31.42 23.62 -16.08
CA PHE A 484 -30.48 23.39 -17.19
C PHE A 484 -29.20 22.65 -16.77
N ARG A 485 -29.17 22.09 -15.56
CA ARG A 485 -28.01 21.36 -15.04
C ARG A 485 -27.54 20.25 -15.98
N PHE A 486 -28.47 19.54 -16.62
CA PHE A 486 -28.15 18.47 -17.57
C PHE A 486 -27.25 18.93 -18.74
N LEU A 487 -27.39 20.17 -19.21
CA LEU A 487 -26.52 20.72 -20.26
C LEU A 487 -25.08 20.88 -19.78
N THR A 488 -24.88 21.29 -18.52
CA THR A 488 -23.56 21.38 -17.91
C THR A 488 -22.91 20.01 -17.76
N GLU A 489 -23.71 19.01 -17.41
CA GLU A 489 -23.27 17.63 -17.20
C GLU A 489 -22.83 16.99 -18.53
N ILE A 490 -23.66 17.07 -19.57
CA ILE A 490 -23.28 16.59 -20.91
C ILE A 490 -22.07 17.36 -21.42
N GLY A 491 -22.07 18.70 -21.31
CA GLY A 491 -20.96 19.53 -21.78
C GLY A 491 -19.63 19.12 -21.15
N LEU A 492 -19.59 18.94 -19.82
CA LEU A 492 -18.40 18.49 -19.10
C LEU A 492 -17.98 17.07 -19.47
N ILE A 493 -18.93 16.13 -19.59
CA ILE A 493 -18.62 14.75 -20.00
C ILE A 493 -18.07 14.73 -21.42
N GLY A 494 -18.67 15.50 -22.34
CA GLY A 494 -18.19 15.66 -23.71
C GLY A 494 -16.78 16.25 -23.76
N HIS A 495 -16.49 17.24 -22.92
CA HIS A 495 -15.16 17.87 -22.86
C HIS A 495 -14.12 16.91 -22.32
N ALA A 496 -14.43 16.20 -21.23
CA ALA A 496 -13.54 15.20 -20.66
C ALA A 496 -13.28 14.06 -21.66
N PHE A 497 -14.31 13.57 -22.35
CA PHE A 497 -14.18 12.52 -23.36
C PHE A 497 -13.29 12.95 -24.52
N LEU A 498 -13.51 14.15 -25.06
CA LEU A 498 -12.73 14.69 -26.17
C LEU A 498 -11.28 14.92 -25.75
N LEU A 499 -11.04 15.48 -24.55
CA LEU A 499 -9.69 15.65 -24.01
C LEU A 499 -8.98 14.30 -23.81
N CYS A 500 -9.66 13.29 -23.27
CA CYS A 500 -9.14 11.93 -23.16
C CYS A 500 -8.78 11.33 -24.53
N TYR A 501 -9.63 11.55 -25.55
CA TYR A 501 -9.36 11.07 -26.90
C TYR A 501 -8.12 11.73 -27.51
N ILE A 502 -7.99 13.06 -27.39
CA ILE A 502 -6.83 13.82 -27.87
C ILE A 502 -5.56 13.33 -27.16
N GLU A 503 -5.56 13.28 -25.83
CA GLU A 503 -4.36 12.89 -25.06
C GLU A 503 -3.95 11.44 -25.32
N ASN A 504 -4.89 10.50 -25.41
CA ASN A 504 -4.60 9.09 -25.75
C ASN A 504 -3.93 8.98 -27.11
N ARG A 505 -4.40 9.76 -28.09
CA ARG A 505 -3.81 9.80 -29.43
C ARG A 505 -2.39 10.34 -29.36
N PHE A 506 -2.18 11.51 -28.78
CA PHE A 506 -0.84 12.09 -28.70
C PHE A 506 0.14 11.20 -27.96
N PHE A 507 -0.21 10.75 -26.77
CA PHE A 507 0.71 10.04 -25.89
C PHE A 507 0.97 8.61 -26.39
N SER A 508 -0.09 7.83 -26.67
CA SER A 508 0.06 6.41 -27.00
C SER A 508 0.49 6.17 -28.45
N TYR A 509 0.08 6.99 -29.43
CA TYR A 509 0.55 6.79 -30.81
C TYR A 509 1.97 7.31 -31.00
N SER A 510 2.38 8.40 -30.35
CA SER A 510 3.77 8.87 -30.48
C SER A 510 4.74 7.86 -29.88
N SER A 511 4.42 7.30 -28.72
CA SER A 511 5.30 6.34 -28.03
C SER A 511 5.42 5.00 -28.78
N VAL A 512 4.38 4.56 -29.48
CA VAL A 512 4.36 3.24 -30.17
C VAL A 512 5.08 3.29 -31.53
N TYR A 513 5.01 4.40 -32.26
CA TYR A 513 5.56 4.49 -33.62
C TYR A 513 6.93 5.16 -33.71
N TYR A 514 7.28 6.04 -32.78
CA TYR A 514 8.59 6.71 -32.74
C TYR A 514 9.51 6.12 -31.67
N TYR A 515 9.41 4.80 -31.45
CA TYR A 515 10.28 4.05 -30.55
C TYR A 515 11.70 4.03 -31.13
N GLY A 516 12.51 5.05 -30.82
CA GLY A 516 13.89 5.19 -31.31
C GLY A 516 14.35 6.60 -31.68
N LEU A 517 13.46 7.61 -31.67
CA LEU A 517 13.86 9.03 -31.74
C LEU A 517 13.75 9.63 -30.34
N GLU A 518 14.80 9.45 -29.54
CA GLU A 518 14.81 9.69 -28.08
C GLU A 518 14.61 11.16 -27.66
N GLU A 519 14.70 12.12 -28.58
CA GLU A 519 14.79 13.54 -28.22
C GLU A 519 13.46 14.32 -28.21
N ASP A 520 12.42 13.88 -28.93
CA ASP A 520 11.19 14.68 -29.10
C ASP A 520 9.91 13.95 -28.67
N VAL A 521 9.64 13.91 -27.37
CA VAL A 521 8.34 13.49 -26.82
C VAL A 521 7.27 14.51 -27.21
N MET A 522 6.44 14.19 -28.22
CA MET A 522 5.40 15.08 -28.74
C MET A 522 4.37 15.56 -27.69
N TYR A 523 4.08 14.76 -26.66
CA TYR A 523 3.18 15.14 -25.57
C TYR A 523 3.73 14.71 -24.20
N PRO A 524 4.15 15.65 -23.34
CA PRO A 524 4.82 15.32 -22.09
C PRO A 524 3.90 14.62 -21.07
N SER A 525 4.46 13.65 -20.34
CA SER A 525 3.76 12.90 -19.28
C SER A 525 3.21 13.78 -18.16
N TYR A 526 3.93 14.84 -17.80
CA TYR A 526 3.48 15.77 -16.76
C TYR A 526 2.19 16.51 -17.15
N MET A 527 1.91 16.71 -18.44
CA MET A 527 0.65 17.34 -18.87
C MET A 527 -0.55 16.43 -18.59
N VAL A 528 -0.43 15.12 -18.81
CA VAL A 528 -1.47 14.14 -18.44
C VAL A 528 -1.74 14.21 -16.93
N VAL A 529 -0.69 14.27 -16.11
CA VAL A 529 -0.82 14.38 -14.65
C VAL A 529 -1.50 15.70 -14.24
N ILE A 530 -1.14 16.82 -14.84
CA ILE A 530 -1.73 18.12 -14.53
C ILE A 530 -3.21 18.17 -14.95
N THR A 531 -3.54 17.75 -16.17
CA THR A 531 -4.93 17.81 -16.66
C THR A 531 -5.85 16.87 -15.89
N THR A 532 -5.35 15.73 -15.41
CA THR A 532 -6.11 14.80 -14.56
C THR A 532 -6.42 15.39 -13.19
N PHE A 533 -5.41 15.91 -12.47
CA PHE A 533 -5.62 16.49 -11.15
C PHE A 533 -6.47 17.76 -11.18
N ILE A 534 -6.25 18.64 -12.17
CA ILE A 534 -7.09 19.83 -12.36
C ILE A 534 -8.53 19.41 -12.67
N GLY A 535 -8.74 18.43 -13.56
CA GLY A 535 -10.05 17.88 -13.88
C GLY A 535 -10.77 17.37 -12.63
N LEU A 536 -10.11 16.55 -11.82
CA LEU A 536 -10.67 16.02 -10.56
C LEU A 536 -10.95 17.13 -9.53
N ALA A 537 -10.09 18.14 -9.43
CA ALA A 537 -10.30 19.28 -8.54
C ALA A 537 -11.52 20.12 -8.95
N VAL A 538 -11.71 20.35 -10.25
CA VAL A 538 -12.88 21.05 -10.81
C VAL A 538 -14.16 20.24 -10.55
N VAL A 539 -14.15 18.93 -10.81
CA VAL A 539 -15.31 18.05 -10.54
C VAL A 539 -15.68 18.07 -9.06
N ARG A 540 -14.69 17.99 -8.16
CA ARG A 540 -14.92 18.05 -6.71
C ARG A 540 -15.53 19.39 -6.30
N ARG A 541 -15.02 20.51 -6.81
CA ARG A 541 -15.53 21.85 -6.50
C ARG A 541 -16.96 22.05 -7.01
N LEU A 542 -17.24 21.65 -8.24
CA LEU A 542 -18.59 21.75 -8.81
C LEU A 542 -19.58 20.80 -8.13
N SER A 543 -19.10 19.68 -7.57
CA SER A 543 -19.90 18.78 -6.73
C SER A 543 -20.21 19.40 -5.36
N THR A 544 -19.24 20.02 -4.68
CA THR A 544 -19.48 20.69 -3.39
C THR A 544 -20.42 21.88 -3.53
N ASP A 545 -20.36 22.56 -4.66
CA ASP A 545 -21.22 23.70 -4.98
C ASP A 545 -22.61 23.26 -5.50
N ASN A 546 -22.91 21.96 -5.50
CA ASN A 546 -24.15 21.34 -5.99
C ASN A 546 -24.51 21.69 -7.46
N ARG A 547 -23.52 22.00 -8.29
CA ARG A 547 -23.70 22.34 -9.72
C ARG A 547 -23.75 21.11 -10.64
N ILE A 548 -23.20 19.97 -10.25
CA ILE A 548 -23.18 18.72 -11.05
C ILE A 548 -23.76 17.56 -10.23
N GLY A 549 -24.62 16.74 -10.83
CA GLY A 549 -25.26 15.59 -10.18
C GLY A 549 -24.29 14.44 -9.89
N SER A 550 -24.67 13.53 -8.97
CA SER A 550 -23.82 12.40 -8.57
C SER A 550 -23.44 11.47 -9.73
N LYS A 551 -24.33 11.30 -10.72
CA LYS A 551 -24.06 10.51 -11.94
C LYS A 551 -22.94 11.10 -12.80
N ALA A 552 -23.00 12.41 -13.05
CA ALA A 552 -21.97 13.09 -13.83
C ALA A 552 -20.63 13.17 -13.07
N VAL A 553 -20.65 13.37 -11.74
CA VAL A 553 -19.44 13.30 -10.90
C VAL A 553 -18.79 11.93 -11.04
N TRP A 554 -19.57 10.84 -10.95
CA TRP A 554 -19.07 9.48 -11.13
C TRP A 554 -18.39 9.28 -12.50
N VAL A 555 -19.07 9.60 -13.60
CA VAL A 555 -18.49 9.45 -14.96
C VAL A 555 -17.21 10.27 -15.13
N LEU A 556 -17.22 11.55 -14.71
CA LEU A 556 -16.07 12.44 -14.84
C LEU A 556 -14.90 11.96 -13.99
N THR A 557 -15.15 11.48 -12.77
CA THR A 557 -14.07 10.92 -11.94
C THR A 557 -13.42 9.72 -12.61
N CYS A 558 -14.19 8.81 -13.20
CA CYS A 558 -13.67 7.65 -13.91
C CYS A 558 -12.84 8.04 -15.15
N LEU A 559 -13.33 8.97 -15.97
CA LEU A 559 -12.64 9.44 -17.19
C LEU A 559 -11.32 10.16 -16.86
N TYR A 560 -11.29 11.02 -15.84
CA TYR A 560 -10.04 11.67 -15.45
C TYR A 560 -9.09 10.70 -14.75
N SER A 561 -9.56 9.75 -13.94
CA SER A 561 -8.66 8.77 -13.32
C SER A 561 -8.08 7.76 -14.32
N SER A 562 -8.79 7.42 -15.40
CA SER A 562 -8.34 6.44 -16.39
C SER A 562 -7.11 6.91 -17.18
N LYS A 563 -6.96 8.22 -17.38
CA LYS A 563 -5.78 8.83 -18.00
C LYS A 563 -4.46 8.44 -17.31
N LEU A 564 -4.47 8.22 -15.99
CA LEU A 564 -3.26 7.82 -15.25
C LEU A 564 -2.76 6.44 -15.68
N ALA A 565 -3.62 5.57 -16.20
CA ALA A 565 -3.21 4.23 -16.68
C ALA A 565 -2.25 4.30 -17.86
N VAL A 566 -2.36 5.36 -18.69
CA VAL A 566 -1.52 5.59 -19.86
C VAL A 566 -0.04 5.83 -19.48
N LEU A 567 0.22 6.31 -18.26
CA LEU A 567 1.59 6.51 -17.77
C LEU A 567 2.31 5.20 -17.43
N PHE A 568 1.57 4.12 -17.18
CA PHE A 568 2.12 2.82 -16.81
C PHE A 568 2.27 1.88 -18.01
N VAL A 569 1.26 1.85 -18.89
CA VAL A 569 1.26 0.97 -20.07
C VAL A 569 0.91 1.79 -21.31
N THR A 570 1.82 1.81 -22.28
CA THR A 570 1.67 2.52 -23.56
C THR A 570 1.05 1.59 -24.61
N SER A 571 -0.27 1.40 -24.54
CA SER A 571 -1.00 0.63 -25.57
C SER A 571 -2.17 1.43 -26.16
N LYS A 572 -2.58 1.08 -27.38
CA LYS A 572 -3.58 1.82 -28.17
C LYS A 572 -4.94 1.94 -27.45
N GLY A 573 -5.27 0.98 -26.59
CA GLY A 573 -6.57 0.84 -25.92
C GLY A 573 -6.59 1.11 -24.41
N VAL A 574 -5.44 1.31 -23.75
CA VAL A 574 -5.34 1.32 -22.27
C VAL A 574 -6.27 2.36 -21.62
N LEU A 575 -6.33 3.58 -22.15
CA LEU A 575 -7.17 4.63 -21.57
C LEU A 575 -8.65 4.25 -21.57
N TRP A 576 -9.13 3.70 -22.69
CA TRP A 576 -10.55 3.38 -22.86
C TRP A 576 -10.94 2.16 -22.05
N VAL A 577 -10.08 1.14 -22.05
CA VAL A 577 -10.26 -0.06 -21.25
C VAL A 577 -10.26 0.26 -19.76
N SER A 578 -9.30 1.06 -19.28
CA SER A 578 -9.28 1.49 -17.88
C SER A 578 -10.49 2.35 -17.52
N ALA A 579 -10.97 3.22 -18.42
CA ALA A 579 -12.20 3.98 -18.22
C ALA A 579 -13.42 3.07 -18.07
N VAL A 580 -13.56 2.06 -18.94
CA VAL A 580 -14.65 1.07 -18.87
C VAL A 580 -14.57 0.27 -17.58
N LEU A 581 -13.40 -0.23 -17.20
CA LEU A 581 -13.21 -0.96 -15.94
C LEU A 581 -13.57 -0.08 -14.74
N LEU A 582 -13.05 1.14 -14.66
CA LEU A 582 -13.36 2.08 -13.58
C LEU A 582 -14.86 2.39 -13.51
N LEU A 583 -15.53 2.60 -14.65
CA LEU A 583 -16.98 2.77 -14.71
C LEU A 583 -17.72 1.51 -14.22
N THR A 584 -17.23 0.30 -14.48
CA THR A 584 -17.92 -0.90 -13.97
C THR A 584 -17.74 -1.14 -12.47
N VAL A 585 -16.57 -0.82 -11.90
CA VAL A 585 -16.22 -1.14 -10.49
C VAL A 585 -16.64 -0.06 -9.50
N SER A 586 -16.61 1.21 -9.89
CA SER A 586 -16.88 2.34 -9.00
C SER A 586 -18.35 2.63 -8.60
N PRO A 587 -19.42 2.15 -9.28
CA PRO A 587 -20.81 2.43 -8.92
C PRO A 587 -21.15 2.19 -7.43
N PRO A 588 -20.76 1.07 -6.80
CA PRO A 588 -21.05 0.82 -5.39
C PRO A 588 -20.37 1.82 -4.44
N LEU A 589 -19.28 2.46 -4.87
CA LEU A 589 -18.50 3.39 -4.05
C LEU A 589 -18.94 4.84 -4.23
N LEU A 590 -19.31 5.23 -5.45
CA LEU A 590 -19.54 6.62 -5.83
C LEU A 590 -21.01 6.96 -6.06
N LEU A 591 -21.82 6.05 -6.63
CA LEU A 591 -23.23 6.34 -6.97
C LEU A 591 -24.19 6.11 -5.81
N TYR A 592 -23.99 5.04 -5.03
CA TYR A 592 -24.91 4.65 -3.95
C TYR A 592 -24.51 5.18 -2.56
N ARG A 593 -23.49 6.05 -2.50
CA ARG A 593 -22.96 6.60 -1.24
C ARG A 593 -23.68 7.88 -0.85
N ASP A 594 -24.90 7.77 -0.30
CA ASP A 594 -25.58 8.90 0.33
C ASP A 594 -25.25 8.99 1.83
N LYS A 595 -24.82 10.18 2.27
CA LYS A 595 -24.41 10.47 3.67
C LYS A 595 -25.58 10.79 4.62
N SER A 596 -26.78 11.07 4.10
CA SER A 596 -27.87 11.70 4.88
C SER A 596 -29.06 10.80 5.21
N ARG A 597 -29.19 9.63 4.58
CA ARG A 597 -30.23 8.65 4.90
C ARG A 597 -29.60 7.28 5.07
N THR A 598 -30.09 6.52 6.04
CA THR A 598 -29.82 5.08 6.19
C THR A 598 -29.81 4.43 4.82
N ALA A 599 -28.62 3.97 4.41
CA ALA A 599 -28.25 3.59 3.05
C ALA A 599 -29.41 3.01 2.21
N LEU A 600 -29.72 3.65 1.07
CA LEU A 600 -30.51 3.02 0.00
C LEU A 600 -29.73 1.81 -0.51
N LYS A 601 -29.92 0.65 0.13
CA LYS A 601 -29.27 -0.61 -0.24
C LYS A 601 -29.71 -0.99 -1.66
N MET A 602 -28.74 -1.34 -2.52
CA MET A 602 -29.02 -1.82 -3.88
C MET A 602 -29.97 -3.02 -3.83
N LYS A 603 -30.92 -3.07 -4.78
CA LYS A 603 -31.79 -4.24 -4.93
C LYS A 603 -30.96 -5.46 -5.38
N PRO A 604 -31.33 -6.70 -5.00
CA PRO A 604 -30.58 -7.89 -5.38
C PRO A 604 -30.35 -8.02 -6.90
N TRP A 605 -31.37 -7.74 -7.72
CA TRP A 605 -31.25 -7.79 -9.18
C TRP A 605 -30.20 -6.81 -9.72
N GLN A 606 -30.08 -5.61 -9.11
CA GLN A 606 -29.07 -4.62 -9.49
C GLN A 606 -27.68 -5.13 -9.14
N GLY A 607 -27.52 -5.79 -8.00
CA GLY A 607 -26.26 -6.43 -7.61
C GLY A 607 -25.81 -7.48 -8.63
N TYR A 608 -26.72 -8.36 -9.06
CA TYR A 608 -26.42 -9.36 -10.11
C TYR A 608 -26.12 -8.71 -11.46
N ALA A 609 -26.87 -7.69 -11.86
CA ALA A 609 -26.62 -6.96 -13.10
C ALA A 609 -25.24 -6.29 -13.10
N HIS A 610 -24.85 -5.63 -11.99
CA HIS A 610 -23.52 -5.04 -11.87
C HIS A 610 -22.41 -6.09 -11.87
N ALA A 611 -22.61 -7.25 -11.22
CA ALA A 611 -21.64 -8.34 -11.27
C ALA A 611 -21.48 -8.91 -12.70
N ALA A 612 -22.57 -9.05 -13.46
CA ALA A 612 -22.52 -9.48 -14.85
C ALA A 612 -21.80 -8.45 -15.74
N VAL A 613 -22.07 -7.16 -15.54
CA VAL A 613 -21.38 -6.07 -16.25
C VAL A 613 -19.87 -6.06 -15.93
N VAL A 614 -19.48 -6.32 -14.68
CA VAL A 614 -18.07 -6.48 -14.28
C VAL A 614 -17.40 -7.67 -14.96
N ALA A 615 -18.08 -8.83 -15.00
CA ALA A 615 -17.53 -10.00 -15.68
C ALA A 615 -17.32 -9.75 -17.18
N LEU A 616 -18.31 -9.13 -17.84
CA LEU A 616 -18.23 -8.77 -19.26
C LEU A 616 -17.15 -7.71 -19.53
N SER A 617 -16.99 -6.72 -18.65
CA SER A 617 -15.96 -5.69 -18.84
C SER A 617 -14.57 -6.26 -18.70
N VAL A 618 -14.28 -7.05 -17.66
CA VAL A 618 -12.97 -7.71 -17.50
C VAL A 618 -12.67 -8.62 -18.69
N TRP A 619 -13.66 -9.35 -19.20
CA TRP A 619 -13.51 -10.19 -20.40
C TRP A 619 -13.19 -9.38 -21.66
N PHE A 620 -13.83 -8.23 -21.86
CA PHE A 620 -13.53 -7.31 -22.95
C PHE A 620 -12.11 -6.73 -22.83
N CYS A 621 -11.66 -6.47 -21.60
CA CYS A 621 -10.36 -5.89 -21.29
C CYS A 621 -9.19 -6.88 -21.28
N ARG A 622 -9.41 -8.17 -21.59
CA ARG A 622 -8.40 -9.24 -21.53
C ARG A 622 -7.11 -8.94 -22.30
N GLU A 623 -7.18 -8.24 -23.42
CA GLU A 623 -5.98 -7.91 -24.23
C GLU A 623 -5.06 -6.94 -23.49
N THR A 624 -5.63 -5.94 -22.81
CA THR A 624 -4.82 -5.04 -21.96
C THR A 624 -4.31 -5.73 -20.70
N VAL A 625 -5.06 -6.72 -20.16
CA VAL A 625 -4.58 -7.53 -19.04
C VAL A 625 -3.38 -8.38 -19.49
N PHE A 626 -3.44 -8.94 -20.70
CA PHE A 626 -2.32 -9.65 -21.32
C PHE A 626 -1.10 -8.74 -21.48
N GLU A 627 -1.26 -7.56 -22.06
CA GLU A 627 -0.17 -6.58 -22.24
C GLU A 627 0.41 -6.12 -20.89
N ALA A 628 -0.42 -5.85 -19.89
CA ALA A 628 0.02 -5.45 -18.56
C ALA A 628 0.81 -6.56 -17.86
N LEU A 629 0.37 -7.82 -17.98
CA LEU A 629 1.09 -8.98 -17.47
C LEU A 629 2.41 -9.20 -18.21
N GLN A 630 2.42 -9.03 -19.53
CA GLN A 630 3.63 -9.12 -20.34
C GLN A 630 4.64 -8.04 -19.96
N TRP A 631 4.17 -6.79 -19.75
CA TRP A 631 5.01 -5.70 -19.27
C TRP A 631 5.60 -5.99 -17.88
N TRP A 632 4.81 -6.56 -16.98
CA TRP A 632 5.27 -6.91 -15.63
C TRP A 632 6.27 -8.09 -15.60
N HIS A 633 6.00 -9.15 -16.36
CA HIS A 633 6.84 -10.36 -16.37
C HIS A 633 7.99 -10.32 -17.37
N GLY A 634 7.96 -9.39 -18.34
CA GLY A 634 8.90 -9.33 -19.46
C GLY A 634 8.74 -10.47 -20.48
N ARG A 635 7.76 -11.36 -20.31
CA ARG A 635 7.49 -12.53 -21.18
C ARG A 635 5.99 -12.68 -21.43
N PRO A 636 5.55 -13.25 -22.57
CA PRO A 636 4.14 -13.45 -22.84
C PRO A 636 3.50 -14.36 -21.77
N PRO A 637 2.39 -13.96 -21.12
CA PRO A 637 1.77 -14.74 -20.06
C PRO A 637 1.12 -16.03 -20.60
N SER A 638 1.18 -17.09 -19.79
CA SER A 638 0.50 -18.35 -20.06
C SER A 638 -1.03 -18.19 -20.03
N ASP A 639 -1.74 -19.09 -20.71
CA ASP A 639 -3.21 -19.07 -20.77
C ASP A 639 -3.86 -19.18 -19.39
N GLY A 640 -3.31 -20.02 -18.51
CA GLY A 640 -3.74 -20.15 -17.13
C GLY A 640 -3.55 -18.86 -16.33
N LEU A 641 -2.41 -18.17 -16.52
CA LEU A 641 -2.14 -16.88 -15.87
C LEU A 641 -3.09 -15.78 -16.35
N LEU A 642 -3.40 -15.74 -17.66
CA LEU A 642 -4.36 -14.78 -18.22
C LEU A 642 -5.80 -15.04 -17.72
N LEU A 643 -6.27 -16.28 -17.74
CA LEU A 643 -7.60 -16.61 -17.23
C LEU A 643 -7.69 -16.36 -15.72
N GLY A 644 -6.65 -16.76 -14.97
CA GLY A 644 -6.58 -16.59 -13.53
C GLY A 644 -6.60 -15.12 -13.10
N SER A 645 -5.84 -14.27 -13.80
CA SER A 645 -5.89 -12.83 -13.59
C SER A 645 -7.26 -12.23 -13.93
N CYS A 646 -7.93 -12.68 -14.99
CA CYS A 646 -9.30 -12.26 -15.29
C CYS A 646 -10.26 -12.64 -14.16
N PHE A 647 -10.25 -13.89 -13.68
CA PHE A 647 -11.09 -14.31 -12.55
C PHE A 647 -10.79 -13.53 -11.28
N LEU A 648 -9.52 -13.34 -10.95
CA LEU A 648 -9.10 -12.58 -9.79
C LEU A 648 -9.60 -11.12 -9.88
N LEU A 649 -9.46 -10.47 -11.04
CA LEU A 649 -9.96 -9.11 -11.28
C LEU A 649 -11.48 -9.04 -11.15
N THR A 650 -12.24 -9.99 -11.71
CA THR A 650 -13.71 -10.04 -11.52
C THR A 650 -14.11 -10.20 -10.05
N GLY A 651 -13.39 -11.05 -9.31
CA GLY A 651 -13.60 -11.24 -7.87
C GLY A 651 -13.33 -9.97 -7.09
N LEU A 652 -12.16 -9.35 -7.26
CA LEU A 652 -11.79 -8.10 -6.58
C LEU A 652 -12.75 -6.95 -6.91
N ALA A 653 -13.16 -6.83 -8.17
CA ALA A 653 -14.13 -5.83 -8.63
C ALA A 653 -15.52 -6.00 -7.97
N CYS A 654 -15.91 -7.22 -7.60
CA CYS A 654 -17.18 -7.49 -6.92
C CYS A 654 -17.13 -7.28 -5.39
N VAL A 655 -15.94 -7.11 -4.78
CA VAL A 655 -15.80 -6.93 -3.32
C VAL A 655 -16.61 -5.74 -2.78
N PRO A 656 -16.59 -4.53 -3.38
CA PRO A 656 -17.36 -3.40 -2.86
C PRO A 656 -18.88 -3.63 -2.89
N ILE A 657 -19.37 -4.39 -3.88
CA ILE A 657 -20.79 -4.76 -3.99
C ILE A 657 -21.20 -5.58 -2.76
N VAL A 658 -20.44 -6.65 -2.47
CA VAL A 658 -20.76 -7.58 -1.38
C VAL A 658 -20.47 -6.97 -0.01
N ALA A 659 -19.35 -6.26 0.16
CA ALA A 659 -18.93 -5.71 1.44
C ALA A 659 -19.82 -4.56 1.92
N LEU A 660 -20.26 -3.67 1.02
CA LEU A 660 -21.02 -2.47 1.38
C LEU A 660 -22.54 -2.70 1.33
N HIS A 661 -23.06 -3.42 0.32
CA HIS A 661 -24.50 -3.54 0.10
C HIS A 661 -25.09 -4.88 0.55
N PHE A 662 -24.36 -5.98 0.34
CA PHE A 662 -24.84 -7.35 0.64
C PHE A 662 -24.08 -8.01 1.80
N SER A 663 -23.63 -7.21 2.78
CA SER A 663 -22.87 -7.72 3.93
C SER A 663 -23.65 -8.74 4.78
N HIS A 664 -24.98 -8.68 4.74
CA HIS A 664 -25.88 -9.63 5.41
C HIS A 664 -26.00 -10.98 4.68
N VAL A 665 -25.72 -11.04 3.38
CA VAL A 665 -25.90 -12.24 2.57
C VAL A 665 -24.63 -13.07 2.61
N MET A 666 -24.60 -14.07 3.49
CA MET A 666 -23.43 -14.93 3.67
C MET A 666 -23.08 -15.75 2.42
N SER A 667 -24.07 -16.15 1.61
CA SER A 667 -23.83 -16.87 0.35
C SER A 667 -23.03 -16.03 -0.65
N ALA A 668 -23.29 -14.73 -0.76
CA ALA A 668 -22.56 -13.83 -1.64
C ALA A 668 -21.09 -13.67 -1.21
N LYS A 669 -20.83 -13.55 0.09
CA LYS A 669 -19.45 -13.52 0.65
C LYS A 669 -18.69 -14.81 0.33
N ARG A 670 -19.34 -15.96 0.46
CA ARG A 670 -18.72 -17.26 0.19
C ARG A 670 -18.44 -17.48 -1.29
N CYS A 671 -19.38 -17.11 -2.17
CA CYS A 671 -19.19 -17.17 -3.61
C CYS A 671 -18.04 -16.26 -4.07
N LEU A 672 -17.96 -15.04 -3.50
CA LEU A 672 -16.85 -14.12 -3.77
C LEU A 672 -15.49 -14.72 -3.39
N VAL A 673 -15.38 -15.34 -2.22
CA VAL A 673 -14.15 -16.03 -1.78
C VAL A 673 -13.78 -17.15 -2.75
N LEU A 674 -14.75 -17.92 -3.24
CA LEU A 674 -14.50 -18.96 -4.23
C LEU A 674 -13.98 -18.39 -5.56
N VAL A 675 -14.57 -17.31 -6.08
CA VAL A 675 -14.11 -16.69 -7.35
C VAL A 675 -12.70 -16.11 -7.22
N VAL A 676 -12.37 -15.49 -6.09
CA VAL A 676 -11.00 -14.99 -5.85
C VAL A 676 -10.02 -16.16 -5.73
N ALA A 677 -10.40 -17.24 -5.03
CA ALA A 677 -9.59 -18.43 -4.91
C ALA A 677 -9.38 -19.14 -6.25
N THR A 678 -10.40 -19.23 -7.12
CA THR A 678 -10.24 -19.75 -8.48
C THR A 678 -9.20 -18.94 -9.25
N GLY A 679 -9.26 -17.61 -9.19
CA GLY A 679 -8.29 -16.76 -9.88
C GLY A 679 -6.86 -16.98 -9.38
N LEU A 680 -6.66 -17.01 -8.06
CA LEU A 680 -5.35 -17.26 -7.45
C LEU A 680 -4.79 -18.64 -7.82
N LEU A 681 -5.62 -19.68 -7.81
CA LEU A 681 -5.19 -21.04 -8.17
C LEU A 681 -4.75 -21.13 -9.62
N PHE A 682 -5.46 -20.48 -10.55
CA PHE A 682 -5.06 -20.42 -11.95
C PHE A 682 -3.76 -19.64 -12.16
N ILE A 683 -3.52 -18.57 -11.40
CA ILE A 683 -2.27 -17.79 -11.44
C ILE A 683 -1.09 -18.63 -10.93
N LEU A 684 -1.27 -19.36 -9.82
CA LEU A 684 -0.22 -20.15 -9.19
C LEU A 684 0.12 -21.42 -9.98
N MET A 685 -0.91 -22.15 -10.43
CA MET A 685 -0.75 -23.45 -11.07
C MET A 685 -0.56 -23.35 -12.59
N GLN A 686 -0.95 -22.24 -13.20
CA GLN A 686 -0.86 -21.97 -14.65
C GLN A 686 -1.26 -23.18 -15.53
N PRO A 687 -2.48 -23.72 -15.33
CA PRO A 687 -2.91 -24.89 -16.09
C PRO A 687 -2.98 -24.53 -17.58
N PRO A 688 -2.44 -25.35 -18.49
CA PRO A 688 -2.60 -25.13 -19.91
C PRO A 688 -4.04 -25.41 -20.29
N ILE A 689 -4.54 -24.51 -21.14
CA ILE A 689 -5.91 -24.53 -21.63
C ILE A 689 -5.90 -25.34 -22.93
N PRO A 690 -6.84 -26.29 -23.14
CA PRO A 690 -6.90 -27.07 -24.37
C PRO A 690 -7.06 -26.13 -25.58
N LEU A 691 -6.47 -26.48 -26.73
CA LEU A 691 -6.50 -25.64 -27.94
C LEU A 691 -7.92 -25.23 -28.37
N SER A 692 -8.94 -26.04 -28.12
CA SER A 692 -10.35 -25.68 -28.38
C SER A 692 -10.86 -24.51 -27.53
N TRP A 693 -10.25 -24.28 -26.36
CA TRP A 693 -10.54 -23.17 -25.45
C TRP A 693 -9.48 -22.06 -25.55
N THR A 694 -8.44 -22.24 -26.37
CA THR A 694 -7.41 -21.21 -26.58
C THR A 694 -7.97 -20.00 -27.31
N TYR A 695 -7.55 -18.83 -26.83
CA TYR A 695 -8.18 -17.56 -27.16
C TYR A 695 -7.85 -17.12 -28.59
N HIS A 696 -8.89 -16.77 -29.36
CA HIS A 696 -8.77 -16.34 -30.75
C HIS A 696 -8.42 -14.84 -30.92
N SER A 697 -7.63 -14.24 -30.02
CA SER A 697 -7.09 -12.88 -30.25
C SER A 697 -5.86 -12.96 -31.14
N ALA A 698 -5.86 -12.21 -32.24
CA ALA A 698 -4.73 -12.13 -33.17
C ALA A 698 -3.45 -11.59 -32.49
N VAL A 699 -3.59 -10.68 -31.51
CA VAL A 699 -2.48 -10.10 -30.75
C VAL A 699 -1.81 -11.16 -29.86
N ILE A 700 -2.62 -11.93 -29.13
CA ILE A 700 -2.13 -12.99 -28.22
C ILE A 700 -1.50 -14.13 -29.02
N LYS A 701 -2.05 -14.46 -30.19
CA LYS A 701 -1.49 -15.49 -31.09
C LYS A 701 -0.13 -15.05 -31.65
N ALA A 702 -0.02 -13.80 -32.10
CA ALA A 702 1.24 -13.25 -32.63
C ALA A 702 2.35 -13.20 -31.58
N ALA A 703 2.02 -12.87 -30.32
CA ALA A 703 3.00 -12.82 -29.22
C ALA A 703 3.52 -14.20 -28.77
N ARG A 704 2.82 -15.30 -29.10
CA ARG A 704 3.19 -16.67 -28.71
C ARG A 704 3.86 -17.47 -29.82
N GLN A 705 3.62 -17.07 -31.07
CA GLN A 705 4.14 -17.74 -32.26
C GLN A 705 5.22 -16.86 -32.90
N SER A 706 6.15 -16.33 -32.10
CA SER A 706 7.42 -15.81 -32.62
C SER A 706 8.11 -16.96 -33.35
N ALA A 707 8.38 -16.78 -34.64
CA ALA A 707 9.06 -17.78 -35.48
C ALA A 707 10.44 -18.17 -34.90
N ASP A 708 11.02 -17.28 -34.08
CA ASP A 708 12.31 -17.48 -33.42
C ASP A 708 12.25 -18.50 -32.28
N ASP A 709 11.20 -18.54 -31.46
CA ASP A 709 11.14 -19.48 -30.32
C ASP A 709 10.98 -20.94 -30.77
N ILE A 710 10.23 -21.16 -31.85
CA ILE A 710 10.03 -22.49 -32.45
C ILE A 710 11.31 -22.95 -33.16
N SER A 711 12.07 -22.02 -33.75
CA SER A 711 13.32 -22.35 -34.46
C SER A 711 14.52 -22.54 -33.53
N ILE A 712 14.58 -21.83 -32.39
CA ILE A 712 15.67 -21.92 -31.41
C ILE A 712 15.49 -23.11 -30.47
N TYR A 713 14.27 -23.38 -29.99
CA TYR A 713 14.04 -24.36 -28.92
C TYR A 713 13.31 -25.63 -29.36
N GLY A 714 12.82 -25.69 -30.61
CA GLY A 714 12.07 -26.84 -31.13
C GLY A 714 10.71 -27.06 -30.44
N PHE A 715 9.99 -28.11 -30.86
CA PHE A 715 8.75 -28.51 -30.20
C PHE A 715 9.07 -29.08 -28.81
N PHE A 716 8.76 -28.34 -27.75
CA PHE A 716 8.82 -28.87 -26.38
C PHE A 716 7.87 -30.07 -26.26
N ALA A 717 8.41 -31.22 -25.84
CA ALA A 717 7.60 -32.38 -25.46
C ALA A 717 6.61 -31.97 -24.36
N SER A 718 5.32 -32.02 -24.68
CA SER A 718 4.26 -31.58 -23.77
C SER A 718 4.20 -32.50 -22.55
N LYS A 719 4.62 -32.01 -21.38
CA LYS A 719 4.26 -32.66 -20.11
C LYS A 719 2.73 -32.76 -20.03
N PRO A 720 2.15 -33.91 -19.66
CA PRO A 720 0.71 -34.04 -19.48
C PRO A 720 0.30 -33.19 -18.27
N THR A 721 -0.37 -32.10 -18.55
CA THR A 721 -0.63 -31.01 -17.62
C THR A 721 -2.10 -30.95 -17.16
N TRP A 722 -2.91 -31.88 -17.66
CA TRP A 722 -4.25 -32.16 -17.15
C TRP A 722 -4.31 -32.50 -15.64
N PRO A 723 -3.28 -33.06 -14.97
CA PRO A 723 -3.34 -33.32 -13.53
C PRO A 723 -3.51 -32.04 -12.69
N SER A 724 -2.96 -30.90 -13.15
CA SER A 724 -3.10 -29.60 -12.46
C SER A 724 -4.58 -29.18 -12.30
N TRP A 725 -5.45 -29.54 -13.25
CA TRP A 725 -6.88 -29.27 -13.17
C TRP A 725 -7.56 -30.07 -12.05
N LEU A 726 -7.12 -31.31 -11.79
CA LEU A 726 -7.63 -32.10 -10.67
C LEU A 726 -7.24 -31.49 -9.32
N LEU A 727 -6.02 -30.96 -9.19
CA LEU A 727 -5.59 -30.28 -7.97
C LEU A 727 -6.43 -29.01 -7.72
N ILE A 728 -6.68 -28.21 -8.76
CA ILE A 728 -7.53 -27.02 -8.66
C ILE A 728 -8.95 -27.41 -8.21
N VAL A 729 -9.53 -28.45 -8.81
CA VAL A 729 -10.86 -28.96 -8.43
C VAL A 729 -10.87 -29.42 -6.97
N ALA A 730 -9.86 -30.16 -6.51
CA ALA A 730 -9.75 -30.61 -5.13
C ALA A 730 -9.74 -29.43 -4.15
N ILE A 731 -8.90 -28.42 -4.38
CA ILE A 731 -8.78 -27.25 -3.50
C ILE A 731 -10.07 -26.40 -3.52
N LEU A 732 -10.74 -26.27 -4.66
CA LEU A 732 -12.00 -25.53 -4.75
C LEU A 732 -13.14 -26.25 -4.03
N LEU A 733 -13.21 -27.58 -4.14
CA LEU A 733 -14.17 -28.40 -3.41
C LEU A 733 -13.93 -28.28 -1.89
N THR A 734 -12.67 -28.29 -1.43
CA THR A 734 -12.36 -28.13 0.00
C THR A 734 -12.68 -26.72 0.50
N LEU A 735 -12.42 -25.69 -0.29
CA LEU A 735 -12.79 -24.34 0.08
C LEU A 735 -14.31 -24.15 0.10
N ALA A 736 -15.03 -24.76 -0.84
CA ALA A 736 -16.50 -24.76 -0.90
C ALA A 736 -17.13 -25.47 0.31
N SER A 737 -16.51 -26.55 0.79
CA SER A 737 -16.96 -27.28 1.97
C SER A 737 -16.76 -26.48 3.26
N VAL A 738 -15.56 -25.92 3.47
CA VAL A 738 -15.21 -25.12 4.66
C VAL A 738 -16.05 -23.84 4.72
N THR A 739 -16.25 -23.18 3.58
CA THR A 739 -17.12 -22.00 3.50
C THR A 739 -18.61 -22.35 3.59
N SER A 740 -18.98 -23.63 3.61
CA SER A 740 -20.35 -24.15 3.63
C SER A 740 -21.23 -23.60 2.49
N THR A 741 -20.64 -23.37 1.31
CA THR A 741 -21.44 -23.20 0.08
C THR A 741 -22.13 -24.51 -0.28
N ILE A 742 -21.44 -25.63 -0.05
CA ILE A 742 -21.98 -26.97 -0.12
C ILE A 742 -22.37 -27.41 1.31
N PRO A 743 -23.63 -27.81 1.56
CA PRO A 743 -24.12 -28.13 2.90
C PRO A 743 -23.67 -29.52 3.43
N ILE A 744 -22.36 -29.78 3.45
CA ILE A 744 -21.75 -31.06 3.92
C ILE A 744 -22.01 -31.34 5.41
N LYS A 745 -22.27 -30.31 6.20
CA LYS A 745 -22.57 -30.45 7.63
C LYS A 745 -23.87 -31.23 7.88
N TYR A 746 -24.85 -31.12 6.98
CA TYR A 746 -26.21 -31.63 7.21
C TYR A 746 -26.49 -32.99 6.58
N VAL A 747 -25.77 -33.36 5.51
CA VAL A 747 -26.01 -34.59 4.74
C VAL A 747 -24.79 -35.50 4.80
N VAL A 748 -24.93 -36.69 5.39
CA VAL A 748 -23.83 -37.65 5.60
C VAL A 748 -23.36 -38.27 4.28
N GLU A 749 -24.27 -38.60 3.37
CA GLU A 749 -23.92 -39.17 2.05
C GLU A 749 -23.04 -38.20 1.26
N LEU A 750 -23.44 -36.92 1.22
CA LEU A 750 -22.69 -35.87 0.52
C LEU A 750 -21.28 -35.70 1.11
N ARG A 751 -21.12 -35.86 2.43
CA ARG A 751 -19.81 -35.84 3.11
C ARG A 751 -18.89 -36.97 2.65
N ILE A 752 -19.41 -38.18 2.53
CA ILE A 752 -18.65 -39.35 2.07
C ILE A 752 -18.27 -39.19 0.60
N PHE A 753 -19.22 -38.81 -0.25
CA PHE A 753 -18.93 -38.52 -1.67
C PHE A 753 -17.88 -37.43 -1.84
N TYR A 754 -17.96 -36.35 -1.05
CA TYR A 754 -16.99 -35.28 -1.04
C TYR A 754 -15.59 -35.76 -0.62
N ALA A 755 -15.48 -36.54 0.47
CA ALA A 755 -14.20 -37.07 0.93
C ALA A 755 -13.55 -37.97 -0.13
N ILE A 756 -14.31 -38.87 -0.74
CA ILE A 756 -13.84 -39.74 -1.82
C ILE A 756 -13.41 -38.93 -3.04
N ALA A 757 -14.19 -37.92 -3.45
CA ALA A 757 -13.86 -37.08 -4.61
C ALA A 757 -12.55 -36.28 -4.41
N VAL A 758 -12.32 -35.75 -3.21
CA VAL A 758 -11.07 -35.05 -2.86
C VAL A 758 -9.88 -36.04 -2.82
N GLY A 759 -10.07 -37.22 -2.24
CA GLY A 759 -9.05 -38.26 -2.20
C GLY A 759 -8.63 -38.78 -3.57
N ILE A 760 -9.59 -39.04 -4.47
CA ILE A 760 -9.33 -39.50 -5.83
C ILE A 760 -8.61 -38.42 -6.65
N SER A 761 -9.07 -37.17 -6.58
CA SER A 761 -8.47 -36.06 -7.35
C SER A 761 -7.02 -35.78 -6.93
N LEU A 762 -6.73 -35.75 -5.61
CA LEU A 762 -5.37 -35.62 -5.10
C LEU A 762 -4.50 -36.85 -5.39
N GLY A 763 -5.07 -38.05 -5.25
CA GLY A 763 -4.39 -39.31 -5.55
C GLY A 763 -3.94 -39.39 -7.01
N ILE A 764 -4.85 -39.11 -7.95
CA ILE A 764 -4.53 -39.09 -9.38
C ILE A 764 -3.48 -38.01 -9.68
N TYR A 765 -3.61 -36.81 -9.11
CA TYR A 765 -2.63 -35.72 -9.29
C TYR A 765 -1.22 -36.14 -8.86
N ILE A 766 -1.06 -36.60 -7.61
CA ILE A 766 0.26 -37.02 -7.08
C ILE A 766 0.84 -38.16 -7.92
N SER A 767 -0.02 -39.10 -8.32
CA SER A 767 0.38 -40.25 -9.10
C SER A 767 0.89 -39.86 -10.51
N ALA A 768 0.22 -38.93 -11.18
CA ALA A 768 0.55 -38.51 -12.55
C ALA A 768 1.75 -37.55 -12.61
N GLU A 769 1.93 -36.69 -11.60
CA GLU A 769 3.00 -35.69 -11.58
C GLU A 769 4.33 -36.26 -11.10
N TYR A 770 4.32 -37.07 -10.04
CA TYR A 770 5.55 -37.51 -9.36
C TYR A 770 5.95 -38.97 -9.65
N PHE A 771 5.00 -39.84 -10.03
CA PHE A 771 5.25 -41.28 -10.16
C PHE A 771 5.00 -41.83 -11.56
N LEU A 772 5.60 -41.22 -12.58
CA LEU A 772 5.47 -41.68 -13.97
C LEU A 772 5.93 -43.16 -14.09
N GLN A 773 5.04 -44.04 -14.58
CA GLN A 773 5.31 -45.41 -15.11
C GLN A 773 5.05 -46.65 -14.21
N ALA A 774 4.22 -46.60 -13.16
CA ALA A 774 3.81 -47.81 -12.43
C ALA A 774 2.31 -47.83 -12.05
N ALA A 775 1.49 -48.57 -12.82
CA ALA A 775 0.04 -48.67 -12.62
C ALA A 775 -0.38 -49.19 -11.23
N ILE A 776 0.35 -50.18 -10.69
CA ILE A 776 0.08 -50.76 -9.37
C ILE A 776 0.38 -49.72 -8.25
N LEU A 777 1.44 -48.93 -8.42
CA LEU A 777 1.81 -47.87 -7.48
C LEU A 777 0.77 -46.73 -7.52
N HIS A 778 0.27 -46.36 -8.70
CA HIS A 778 -0.82 -45.38 -8.83
C HIS A 778 -2.07 -45.80 -8.06
N ALA A 779 -2.49 -47.07 -8.17
CA ALA A 779 -3.65 -47.58 -7.44
C ALA A 779 -3.45 -47.51 -5.92
N LEU A 780 -2.27 -47.87 -5.42
CA LEU A 780 -1.96 -47.80 -3.99
C LEU A 780 -1.93 -46.36 -3.47
N ILE A 781 -1.33 -45.42 -4.22
CA ILE A 781 -1.31 -43.99 -3.84
C ILE A 781 -2.71 -43.38 -3.87
N ILE A 782 -3.56 -43.77 -4.81
CA ILE A 782 -4.97 -43.32 -4.82
C ILE A 782 -5.70 -43.84 -3.59
N VAL A 783 -5.52 -45.12 -3.23
CA VAL A 783 -6.14 -45.71 -2.03
C VAL A 783 -5.64 -45.02 -0.76
N THR A 784 -4.35 -44.73 -0.63
CA THR A 784 -3.83 -44.00 0.54
C THR A 784 -4.44 -42.60 0.63
N MET A 785 -4.53 -41.85 -0.46
CA MET A 785 -5.13 -40.51 -0.48
C MET A 785 -6.65 -40.50 -0.23
N VAL A 786 -7.37 -41.55 -0.64
CA VAL A 786 -8.78 -41.74 -0.27
C VAL A 786 -8.91 -42.05 1.23
N CYS A 787 -8.07 -42.92 1.79
CA CYS A 787 -8.10 -43.22 3.22
C CYS A 787 -7.80 -41.99 4.08
N THR A 788 -6.82 -41.17 3.69
CA THR A 788 -6.48 -39.94 4.41
C THR A 788 -7.60 -38.91 4.34
N SER A 789 -8.15 -38.64 3.15
CA SER A 789 -9.26 -37.69 3.01
C SER A 789 -10.52 -38.13 3.74
N VAL A 790 -10.86 -39.43 3.74
CA VAL A 790 -11.98 -39.98 4.52
C VAL A 790 -11.72 -39.83 6.02
N PHE A 791 -10.51 -40.12 6.50
CA PHE A 791 -10.15 -39.94 7.90
C PHE A 791 -10.36 -38.48 8.32
N VAL A 792 -9.77 -37.54 7.58
CA VAL A 792 -9.77 -36.09 7.87
C VAL A 792 -11.16 -35.46 7.80
N VAL A 793 -11.97 -35.82 6.79
CA VAL A 793 -13.31 -35.23 6.68
C VAL A 793 -14.24 -35.74 7.78
N LEU A 794 -14.09 -37.00 8.21
CA LEU A 794 -14.93 -37.62 9.24
C LEU A 794 -14.48 -37.36 10.67
N THR A 795 -13.21 -36.99 10.91
CA THR A 795 -12.72 -36.42 12.18
C THR A 795 -13.32 -35.04 12.41
N HIS A 796 -13.20 -34.12 11.45
CA HIS A 796 -13.71 -32.75 11.57
C HIS A 796 -15.26 -32.69 11.54
N PHE A 797 -15.91 -33.55 10.76
CA PHE A 797 -17.36 -33.71 10.79
C PHE A 797 -17.73 -35.15 11.17
N PRO A 798 -17.91 -35.44 12.46
CA PRO A 798 -18.26 -36.77 12.93
C PRO A 798 -19.70 -37.17 12.56
N SER A 799 -19.92 -38.47 12.41
CA SER A 799 -21.22 -39.12 12.20
C SER A 799 -21.36 -40.27 13.19
N ALA A 800 -22.58 -40.76 13.44
CA ALA A 800 -22.82 -41.82 14.43
C ALA A 800 -22.10 -43.14 14.10
N SER A 801 -21.79 -43.40 12.83
CA SER A 801 -21.04 -44.58 12.39
C SER A 801 -19.53 -44.34 12.31
N SER A 802 -19.06 -43.10 12.09
CA SER A 802 -17.64 -42.85 11.80
C SER A 802 -16.69 -43.11 12.97
N THR A 803 -17.14 -42.94 14.22
CA THR A 803 -16.31 -43.14 15.42
C THR A 803 -15.82 -44.57 15.60
N LYS A 804 -16.54 -45.56 15.05
CA LYS A 804 -16.16 -46.98 15.08
C LYS A 804 -15.23 -47.38 13.94
N PHE A 805 -15.39 -46.76 12.76
CA PHE A 805 -14.63 -47.12 11.55
C PHE A 805 -13.28 -46.39 11.46
N LEU A 806 -13.14 -45.20 12.03
CA LEU A 806 -11.92 -44.37 11.89
C LEU A 806 -10.61 -45.04 12.36
N PRO A 807 -10.57 -45.74 13.51
CA PRO A 807 -9.35 -46.44 13.94
C PRO A 807 -8.89 -47.50 12.94
N TRP A 808 -9.84 -48.20 12.30
CA TRP A 808 -9.56 -49.20 11.27
C TRP A 808 -9.04 -48.57 9.98
N VAL A 809 -9.57 -47.40 9.60
CA VAL A 809 -9.06 -46.62 8.45
C VAL A 809 -7.63 -46.15 8.71
N PHE A 810 -7.31 -45.70 9.93
CA PHE A 810 -5.95 -45.33 10.30
C PHE A 810 -4.99 -46.54 10.32
N ALA A 811 -5.44 -47.69 10.85
CA ALA A 811 -4.65 -48.93 10.82
C ALA A 811 -4.33 -49.36 9.39
N LEU A 812 -5.31 -49.27 8.47
CA LEU A 812 -5.10 -49.51 7.05
C LEU A 812 -4.07 -48.54 6.45
N LEU A 813 -4.13 -47.25 6.77
CA LEU A 813 -3.17 -46.24 6.31
C LEU A 813 -1.74 -46.55 6.78
N VAL A 814 -1.57 -46.93 8.04
CA VAL A 814 -0.25 -47.32 8.59
C VAL A 814 0.27 -48.60 7.94
N ALA A 815 -0.60 -49.57 7.65
CA ALA A 815 -0.23 -50.81 6.95
C ALA A 815 0.18 -50.58 5.49
N LEU A 816 -0.42 -49.60 4.81
CA LEU A 816 -0.08 -49.26 3.42
C LEU A 816 1.32 -48.66 3.27
N PHE A 817 1.88 -48.03 4.32
CA PHE A 817 3.22 -47.42 4.28
C PHE A 817 4.35 -48.42 3.93
N PRO A 818 4.60 -49.49 4.71
CA PRO A 818 5.67 -50.44 4.39
C PRO A 818 5.41 -51.19 3.08
N VAL A 819 4.15 -51.47 2.75
CA VAL A 819 3.76 -52.13 1.49
C VAL A 819 4.14 -51.26 0.28
N THR A 820 3.79 -49.97 0.31
CA THR A 820 4.11 -49.05 -0.79
C THR A 820 5.62 -48.80 -0.92
N TYR A 821 6.35 -48.67 0.19
CA TYR A 821 7.79 -48.47 0.20
C TYR A 821 8.59 -49.68 -0.35
N LEU A 822 8.20 -50.90 0.01
CA LEU A 822 8.87 -52.11 -0.47
C LEU A 822 8.55 -52.41 -1.94
N LEU A 823 7.29 -52.22 -2.36
CA LEU A 823 6.83 -52.51 -3.71
C LEU A 823 7.46 -51.58 -4.76
N GLU A 824 7.65 -50.30 -4.42
CA GLU A 824 8.38 -49.34 -5.25
C GLU A 824 9.82 -49.79 -5.53
N GLY A 825 10.47 -50.37 -4.52
CA GLY A 825 11.78 -50.98 -4.65
C GLY A 825 11.82 -52.16 -5.63
N GLN A 826 10.86 -53.08 -5.53
CA GLN A 826 10.86 -54.32 -6.29
C GLN A 826 10.46 -54.13 -7.76
N ILE A 827 9.50 -53.25 -8.06
CA ILE A 827 8.94 -53.08 -9.42
C ILE A 827 9.96 -52.45 -10.38
N ARG A 828 10.75 -51.48 -9.94
CA ARG A 828 11.77 -50.83 -10.80
C ARG A 828 13.00 -51.72 -11.00
N ILE A 829 13.42 -52.44 -9.96
CA ILE A 829 14.52 -53.41 -10.03
C ILE A 829 14.15 -54.58 -10.95
N ASN A 830 12.94 -55.12 -10.86
CA ASN A 830 12.50 -56.20 -11.77
C ASN A 830 12.34 -55.71 -13.22
N LYS A 831 11.92 -54.46 -13.44
CA LYS A 831 11.78 -53.91 -14.79
C LYS A 831 13.13 -53.62 -15.46
N SER A 832 14.17 -53.24 -14.71
CA SER A 832 15.54 -53.15 -15.24
C SER A 832 16.11 -54.55 -15.53
N ILE A 833 15.88 -55.53 -14.67
CA ILE A 833 16.37 -56.91 -14.86
C ILE A 833 15.66 -57.62 -16.02
N LEU A 834 14.36 -57.37 -16.24
CA LEU A 834 13.62 -57.99 -17.37
C LEU A 834 13.80 -57.24 -18.70
N GLY A 835 14.29 -55.99 -18.68
CA GLY A 835 14.49 -55.16 -19.87
C GLY A 835 15.84 -55.36 -20.58
N ASP A 836 16.83 -55.93 -19.88
CA ASP A 836 18.24 -56.02 -20.32
C ASP A 836 18.58 -57.25 -21.21
N ASN A 837 17.59 -58.02 -21.68
CA ASN A 837 17.87 -59.15 -22.59
C ASN A 837 18.00 -58.76 -24.08
N ALA A 838 18.07 -57.46 -24.41
CA ALA A 838 18.29 -57.02 -25.78
C ALA A 838 19.17 -55.76 -25.86
N VAL A 839 20.39 -55.96 -26.37
CA VAL A 839 21.35 -54.98 -26.90
C VAL A 839 22.40 -54.45 -25.90
N GLN A 840 23.62 -54.91 -26.15
CA GLN A 840 24.89 -54.63 -25.51
C GLN A 840 25.51 -53.33 -26.08
N ASP A 841 25.82 -52.31 -25.27
CA ASP A 841 26.94 -51.37 -25.51
C ASP A 841 27.27 -50.46 -24.29
N MET A 842 28.46 -49.84 -24.29
CA MET A 842 29.16 -49.08 -23.23
C MET A 842 28.44 -47.88 -22.54
N GLY A 843 27.10 -47.78 -22.55
CA GLY A 843 26.30 -46.78 -21.81
C GLY A 843 25.52 -47.34 -20.60
N GLU A 844 25.77 -48.60 -20.22
CA GLU A 844 25.00 -49.31 -19.18
C GLU A 844 25.24 -48.81 -17.75
N GLU A 845 26.44 -48.31 -17.41
CA GLU A 845 26.74 -47.90 -16.03
C GLU A 845 26.04 -46.58 -15.66
N ASP A 846 26.02 -45.60 -16.57
CA ASP A 846 25.33 -44.32 -16.36
C ASP A 846 23.80 -44.48 -16.34
N SER A 847 23.26 -45.41 -17.13
CA SER A 847 21.82 -45.72 -17.12
C SER A 847 21.41 -46.53 -15.88
N LYS A 848 22.26 -47.46 -15.39
CA LYS A 848 22.08 -48.16 -14.11
C LYS A 848 22.20 -47.19 -12.92
N LEU A 849 23.12 -46.24 -12.96
CA LEU A 849 23.25 -45.18 -11.95
C LEU A 849 22.04 -44.23 -11.98
N ALA A 850 21.62 -43.78 -13.16
CA ALA A 850 20.45 -42.91 -13.32
C ALA A 850 19.17 -43.61 -12.84
N THR A 851 19.00 -44.90 -13.13
CA THR A 851 17.84 -45.67 -12.65
C THR A 851 17.89 -45.89 -11.14
N LEU A 852 19.06 -46.19 -10.54
CA LEU A 852 19.21 -46.25 -9.08
C LEU A 852 18.90 -44.91 -8.40
N LEU A 853 19.41 -43.80 -8.94
CA LEU A 853 19.11 -42.46 -8.43
C LEU A 853 17.62 -42.11 -8.56
N THR A 854 16.94 -42.54 -9.62
CA THR A 854 15.49 -42.34 -9.75
C THR A 854 14.67 -43.18 -8.78
N VAL A 855 15.14 -44.39 -8.43
CA VAL A 855 14.50 -45.24 -7.40
C VAL A 855 14.65 -44.62 -6.02
N GLU A 856 15.84 -44.12 -5.70
CA GLU A 856 16.13 -43.47 -4.42
C GLU A 856 15.39 -42.13 -4.30
N GLY A 857 15.31 -41.36 -5.39
CA GLY A 857 14.47 -40.16 -5.49
C GLY A 857 12.98 -40.45 -5.29
N ALA A 858 12.47 -41.57 -5.81
CA ALA A 858 11.07 -41.93 -5.66
C ALA A 858 10.75 -42.41 -4.23
N ARG A 859 11.61 -43.26 -3.63
CA ARG A 859 11.50 -43.68 -2.22
C ARG A 859 11.54 -42.52 -1.22
N THR A 860 12.43 -41.56 -1.45
CA THR A 860 12.51 -40.35 -0.61
C THR A 860 11.27 -39.47 -0.78
N SER A 861 10.70 -39.37 -2.00
CA SER A 861 9.44 -38.67 -2.23
C SER A 861 8.24 -39.34 -1.54
N LEU A 862 8.21 -40.68 -1.51
CA LEU A 862 7.18 -41.47 -0.84
C LEU A 862 7.26 -41.32 0.69
N LEU A 863 8.47 -41.36 1.26
CA LEU A 863 8.72 -41.02 2.66
C LEU A 863 8.21 -39.61 2.99
N GLY A 864 8.48 -38.63 2.11
CA GLY A 864 7.97 -37.26 2.25
C GLY A 864 6.44 -37.19 2.27
N LEU A 865 5.75 -37.91 1.37
CA LEU A 865 4.30 -37.96 1.30
C LEU A 865 3.68 -38.50 2.60
N TYR A 866 4.18 -39.62 3.11
CA TYR A 866 3.67 -40.21 4.35
C TYR A 866 3.98 -39.37 5.59
N ALA A 867 5.14 -38.72 5.65
CA ALA A 867 5.45 -37.75 6.71
C ALA A 867 4.42 -36.61 6.74
N ALA A 868 4.09 -36.04 5.58
CA ALA A 868 3.08 -34.99 5.47
C ALA A 868 1.68 -35.46 5.89
N ILE A 869 1.29 -36.67 5.49
CA ILE A 869 0.01 -37.28 5.87
C ILE A 869 -0.08 -37.47 7.39
N PHE A 870 0.92 -38.07 8.02
CA PHE A 870 0.92 -38.29 9.47
C PHE A 870 0.96 -36.98 10.25
N MET A 871 1.70 -35.98 9.76
CA MET A 871 1.69 -34.63 10.35
C MET A 871 0.30 -34.00 10.32
N LEU A 872 -0.41 -34.12 9.19
CA LEU A 872 -1.74 -33.58 9.01
C LEU A 872 -2.74 -34.24 9.97
N ILE A 873 -2.70 -35.57 10.07
CA ILE A 873 -3.54 -36.34 11.00
C ILE A 873 -3.27 -35.96 12.46
N ALA A 874 -1.98 -35.87 12.85
CA ALA A 874 -1.59 -35.47 14.19
C ALA A 874 -2.09 -34.07 14.56
N LEU A 875 -1.96 -33.11 13.65
CA LEU A 875 -2.44 -31.74 13.83
C LEU A 875 -3.95 -31.67 14.01
N GLU A 876 -4.68 -32.39 13.16
CA GLU A 876 -6.13 -32.40 13.20
C GLU A 876 -6.67 -33.00 14.50
N VAL A 877 -6.15 -34.17 14.90
CA VAL A 877 -6.51 -34.81 16.16
C VAL A 877 -6.21 -33.89 17.35
N LYS A 878 -5.07 -33.18 17.33
CA LYS A 878 -4.71 -32.22 18.38
C LYS A 878 -5.69 -31.04 18.44
N PHE A 879 -6.08 -30.51 17.28
CA PHE A 879 -7.01 -29.40 17.19
C PHE A 879 -8.40 -29.78 17.73
N GLU A 880 -8.91 -30.95 17.36
CA GLU A 880 -10.22 -31.41 17.82
C GLU A 880 -10.23 -31.84 19.30
N LEU A 881 -9.15 -32.44 19.81
CA LEU A 881 -9.03 -32.68 21.25
C LEU A 881 -9.06 -31.36 22.04
N ALA A 882 -8.37 -30.33 21.56
CA ALA A 882 -8.38 -29.02 22.19
C ALA A 882 -9.76 -28.33 22.12
N SER A 883 -10.48 -28.50 21.01
CA SER A 883 -11.85 -27.97 20.83
C SER A 883 -12.81 -28.60 21.84
N LEU A 884 -12.79 -29.93 21.97
CA LEU A 884 -13.62 -30.71 22.89
C LEU A 884 -13.31 -30.40 24.37
N MET A 885 -12.03 -30.23 24.74
CA MET A 885 -11.66 -29.87 26.11
C MET A 885 -12.18 -28.48 26.51
N ARG A 886 -12.16 -27.52 25.59
CA ARG A 886 -12.68 -26.16 25.83
C ARG A 886 -14.20 -26.14 26.05
N GLU A 887 -14.93 -26.96 25.30
CA GLU A 887 -16.38 -27.13 25.46
C GLU A 887 -16.73 -27.81 26.81
N LYS A 888 -15.96 -28.83 27.21
CA LYS A 888 -16.14 -29.50 28.52
C LYS A 888 -15.90 -28.59 29.73
N VAL A 889 -14.95 -27.64 29.62
CA VAL A 889 -14.67 -26.65 30.67
C VAL A 889 -15.79 -25.61 30.78
N THR A 890 -16.35 -25.18 29.65
CA THR A 890 -17.49 -24.23 29.63
C THR A 890 -18.76 -24.86 30.18
N ASP A 891 -19.06 -26.11 29.82
CA ASP A 891 -20.20 -26.87 30.37
C ASP A 891 -20.10 -27.08 31.90
N ARG A 892 -18.88 -27.33 32.42
CA ARG A 892 -18.63 -27.42 33.87
C ARG A 892 -18.78 -26.08 34.59
N GLY A 893 -18.52 -24.96 33.92
CA GLY A 893 -18.70 -23.61 34.45
C GLY A 893 -20.17 -23.21 34.60
N THR A 894 -21.05 -23.67 33.70
CA THR A 894 -22.50 -23.38 33.74
C THR A 894 -23.27 -24.10 34.85
N VAL A 895 -22.78 -25.22 35.35
CA VAL A 895 -23.46 -25.99 36.41
C VAL A 895 -23.20 -25.42 37.82
N ARG A 896 -22.15 -24.61 38.01
CA ARG A 896 -21.77 -24.05 39.33
C ARG A 896 -22.34 -22.65 39.64
N HIS A 897 -23.09 -22.02 38.72
CA HIS A 897 -23.64 -20.67 38.92
C HIS A 897 -25.17 -20.59 39.06
N SER A 898 -25.88 -21.69 39.34
CA SER A 898 -27.34 -21.69 39.50
C SER A 898 -27.85 -21.77 40.96
N LEU A 899 -26.98 -21.63 41.97
CA LEU A 899 -27.37 -21.59 43.39
C LEU A 899 -26.49 -20.61 44.19
N SER A 900 -26.79 -19.31 44.10
CA SER A 900 -26.59 -18.35 45.19
C SER A 900 -27.32 -17.03 44.87
N GLY A 901 -27.83 -16.37 45.91
CA GLY A 901 -28.93 -15.42 45.86
C GLY A 901 -28.63 -14.02 45.35
N GLN A 902 -29.69 -13.42 44.80
CA GLN A 902 -30.20 -12.06 45.01
C GLN A 902 -29.25 -10.84 45.03
N SER A 903 -29.66 -9.84 44.23
CA SER A 903 -29.44 -8.39 44.32
C SER A 903 -28.28 -7.76 43.53
N SER A 904 -28.61 -7.19 42.36
CA SER A 904 -28.54 -5.74 42.07
C SER A 904 -28.55 -5.51 40.55
N SER A 905 -29.61 -4.86 40.10
CA SER A 905 -29.91 -4.56 38.70
C SER A 905 -29.07 -3.39 38.19
N SER A 906 -28.29 -3.61 37.13
CA SER A 906 -27.86 -2.55 36.22
C SER A 906 -28.33 -2.86 34.80
N ILE A 907 -28.81 -1.81 34.16
CA ILE A 907 -29.71 -1.78 33.00
C ILE A 907 -28.94 -2.09 31.71
N VAL A 908 -29.40 -3.09 30.96
CA VAL A 908 -29.06 -3.29 29.54
C VAL A 908 -30.37 -3.55 28.78
N PRO A 909 -30.70 -2.78 27.72
CA PRO A 909 -32.04 -2.83 27.12
C PRO A 909 -32.24 -4.08 26.22
N PRO A 910 -33.49 -4.54 26.06
CA PRO A 910 -33.80 -5.81 25.41
C PRO A 910 -33.84 -5.64 23.90
N ARG A 911 -33.07 -6.47 23.16
CA ARG A 911 -33.31 -6.65 21.72
C ARG A 911 -34.44 -7.65 21.52
N LEU A 912 -35.44 -7.15 20.79
CA LEU A 912 -36.69 -7.78 20.39
C LEU A 912 -36.52 -9.20 19.84
N ARG A 913 -37.29 -10.11 20.46
CA ARG A 913 -37.69 -11.42 19.97
C ARG A 913 -38.73 -11.19 18.87
N PHE A 914 -38.52 -11.72 17.66
CA PHE A 914 -39.56 -12.30 16.78
C PHE A 914 -38.90 -12.90 15.54
N MET A 915 -38.66 -14.22 15.57
CA MET A 915 -39.24 -15.18 14.62
C MET A 915 -38.64 -16.55 14.92
N GLN A 916 -39.41 -17.26 15.74
CA GLN A 916 -39.41 -18.70 15.88
C GLN A 916 -39.85 -19.29 14.54
N GLN A 917 -38.90 -19.80 13.75
CA GLN A 917 -39.21 -20.63 12.58
C GLN A 917 -38.43 -21.93 12.65
N ARG A 918 -39.20 -22.98 12.99
CA ARG A 918 -38.93 -24.42 12.94
C ARG A 918 -37.69 -24.94 13.68
N LYS A 919 -37.99 -25.47 14.88
CA LYS A 919 -37.33 -26.63 15.49
C LYS A 919 -36.96 -27.66 14.40
N ALA A 920 -35.67 -27.79 14.12
CA ALA A 920 -35.06 -29.03 13.66
C ALA A 920 -34.25 -29.57 14.83
N SER A 921 -34.81 -30.61 15.46
CA SER A 921 -34.22 -31.58 16.39
C SER A 921 -32.90 -31.22 17.09
N ALA A 922 -33.00 -31.10 18.42
CA ALA A 922 -31.88 -31.18 19.35
C ALA A 922 -31.05 -32.47 19.13
N VAL A 923 -29.96 -32.37 18.36
CA VAL A 923 -28.90 -33.40 18.28
C VAL A 923 -27.47 -32.81 18.26
N PRO A 924 -27.10 -31.74 19.01
CA PRO A 924 -25.68 -31.48 19.27
C PRO A 924 -25.24 -31.97 20.65
N SER A 925 -26.12 -32.02 21.66
CA SER A 925 -25.70 -32.35 23.04
C SER A 925 -25.57 -33.86 23.32
N PHE A 926 -26.25 -34.73 22.56
CA PHE A 926 -26.22 -36.18 22.76
C PHE A 926 -25.04 -36.86 22.05
N THR A 927 -24.58 -36.32 20.92
CA THR A 927 -23.46 -36.82 20.10
C THR A 927 -22.10 -36.46 20.69
N ILE A 928 -21.95 -35.27 21.28
CA ILE A 928 -20.69 -34.81 21.92
C ILE A 928 -20.45 -35.58 23.22
N LYS A 929 -21.49 -35.83 24.03
CA LYS A 929 -21.40 -36.66 25.24
C LYS A 929 -21.03 -38.12 24.94
N ARG A 930 -21.47 -38.66 23.80
CA ARG A 930 -21.10 -40.01 23.34
C ARG A 930 -19.70 -40.06 22.74
N MET A 931 -19.25 -39.04 22.01
CA MET A 931 -17.86 -38.91 21.54
C MET A 931 -16.86 -38.72 22.69
N ALA A 932 -17.24 -38.04 23.78
CA ALA A 932 -16.44 -37.97 24.99
C ALA A 932 -16.32 -39.33 25.72
N ALA A 933 -17.22 -40.28 25.45
CA ALA A 933 -17.20 -41.64 26.00
C ALA A 933 -16.57 -42.67 25.02
N GLU A 934 -16.70 -42.48 23.70
CA GLU A 934 -16.24 -43.39 22.64
C GLU A 934 -14.94 -42.91 21.93
N GLY A 935 -14.41 -41.73 22.25
CA GLY A 935 -13.23 -41.09 21.63
C GLY A 935 -11.88 -41.42 22.28
N ALA A 936 -11.80 -42.49 23.09
CA ALA A 936 -10.58 -42.87 23.80
C ALA A 936 -9.39 -43.21 22.86
N TRP A 937 -9.67 -43.57 21.61
CA TRP A 937 -8.65 -43.89 20.61
C TRP A 937 -7.95 -42.66 19.99
N MET A 938 -8.56 -41.46 20.06
CA MET A 938 -8.06 -40.25 19.39
C MET A 938 -6.66 -39.85 19.87
N PRO A 939 -6.39 -39.75 21.19
CA PRO A 939 -5.06 -39.44 21.70
C PRO A 939 -3.98 -40.44 21.25
N ALA A 940 -4.30 -41.73 21.28
CA ALA A 940 -3.40 -42.81 20.84
C ALA A 940 -3.05 -42.69 19.35
N VAL A 941 -4.05 -42.51 18.48
CA VAL A 941 -3.83 -42.32 17.03
C VAL A 941 -3.01 -41.06 16.75
N GLY A 942 -3.30 -39.96 17.43
CA GLY A 942 -2.52 -38.72 17.32
C GLY A 942 -1.06 -38.92 17.72
N ASN A 943 -0.81 -39.60 18.83
CA ASN A 943 0.56 -39.89 19.31
C ASN A 943 1.33 -40.77 18.34
N VAL A 944 0.73 -41.86 17.85
CA VAL A 944 1.35 -42.74 16.85
C VAL A 944 1.69 -41.96 15.57
N ALA A 945 0.77 -41.11 15.07
CA ALA A 945 1.03 -40.28 13.91
C ALA A 945 2.18 -39.28 14.15
N THR A 946 2.26 -38.63 15.32
CA THR A 946 3.36 -37.70 15.64
C THR A 946 4.73 -38.37 15.68
N ILE A 947 4.80 -39.56 16.29
CA ILE A 947 6.05 -40.33 16.43
C ILE A 947 6.51 -40.83 15.05
N MET A 948 5.58 -41.38 14.26
CA MET A 948 5.88 -41.83 12.90
C MET A 948 6.31 -40.68 11.99
N CYS A 949 5.62 -39.53 12.05
CA CYS A 949 6.03 -38.34 11.33
C CYS A 949 7.44 -37.89 11.71
N PHE A 950 7.73 -37.79 13.01
CA PHE A 950 9.04 -37.36 13.50
C PHE A 950 10.15 -38.33 13.08
N ALA A 951 9.91 -39.64 13.17
CA ALA A 951 10.86 -40.67 12.73
C ALA A 951 11.14 -40.60 11.22
N ILE A 952 10.11 -40.48 10.39
CA ILE A 952 10.28 -40.35 8.93
C ILE A 952 11.02 -39.06 8.58
N CYS A 953 10.74 -37.94 9.25
CA CYS A 953 11.46 -36.69 9.05
C CYS A 953 12.95 -36.77 9.44
N LEU A 954 13.31 -37.55 10.46
CA LEU A 954 14.72 -37.82 10.79
C LEU A 954 15.41 -38.65 9.69
N ILE A 955 14.74 -39.66 9.15
CA ILE A 955 15.25 -40.47 8.02
C ILE A 955 15.45 -39.59 6.79
N LEU A 956 14.48 -38.72 6.48
CA LEU A 956 14.59 -37.74 5.40
C LEU A 956 15.73 -36.73 5.62
N ASN A 957 15.98 -36.31 6.87
CA ASN A 957 17.09 -35.41 7.19
C ASN A 957 18.45 -36.04 6.88
N VAL A 958 18.60 -37.33 7.19
CA VAL A 958 19.81 -38.11 6.87
C VAL A 958 19.98 -38.23 5.36
N ASN A 959 18.93 -38.62 4.63
CA ASN A 959 19.01 -38.89 3.19
C ASN A 959 19.12 -37.63 2.31
N LEU A 960 18.45 -36.52 2.67
CA LEU A 960 18.40 -35.30 1.83
C LEU A 960 19.47 -34.27 2.19
N THR A 961 19.86 -34.16 3.45
CA THR A 961 20.76 -33.09 3.92
C THR A 961 22.08 -33.62 4.51
N GLY A 962 22.30 -34.94 4.47
CA GLY A 962 23.44 -35.58 5.12
C GLY A 962 23.40 -35.44 6.65
N GLY A 963 22.22 -35.28 7.25
CA GLY A 963 22.07 -35.14 8.70
C GLY A 963 22.36 -33.74 9.26
N SER A 964 21.96 -32.68 8.54
CA SER A 964 22.18 -31.29 8.97
C SER A 964 21.75 -31.01 10.41
N ASN A 965 22.65 -30.43 11.21
CA ASN A 965 22.38 -30.09 12.61
C ASN A 965 21.39 -28.93 12.77
N ARG A 966 21.14 -28.15 11.71
CA ARG A 966 20.17 -27.04 11.75
C ARG A 966 18.73 -27.55 11.62
N ALA A 967 18.53 -28.69 10.97
CA ALA A 967 17.20 -29.25 10.71
C ALA A 967 16.48 -29.68 11.99
N ILE A 968 17.20 -30.13 13.03
CA ILE A 968 16.57 -30.58 14.29
C ILE A 968 15.77 -29.47 14.97
N PHE A 969 16.19 -28.21 14.85
CA PHE A 969 15.46 -27.07 15.41
C PHE A 969 14.10 -26.85 14.73
N PHE A 970 13.98 -27.27 13.47
CA PHE A 970 12.73 -27.22 12.72
C PHE A 970 11.89 -28.48 12.91
N LEU A 971 12.51 -29.65 13.15
CA LEU A 971 11.83 -30.93 13.31
C LEU A 971 11.32 -31.17 14.73
N ALA A 972 12.08 -30.80 15.77
CA ALA A 972 11.70 -31.05 17.17
C ALA A 972 10.34 -30.43 17.57
N PRO A 973 9.92 -29.26 17.07
CA PRO A 973 8.58 -28.72 17.34
C PRO A 973 7.42 -29.62 16.94
N ILE A 974 7.61 -30.61 16.04
CA ILE A 974 6.57 -31.60 15.69
C ILE A 974 6.07 -32.36 16.94
N LEU A 975 6.95 -32.57 17.93
CA LEU A 975 6.62 -33.24 19.18
C LEU A 975 5.67 -32.46 20.09
N LEU A 976 5.42 -31.16 19.82
CA LEU A 976 4.40 -30.37 20.53
C LEU A 976 2.96 -30.85 20.25
N LEU A 977 2.80 -31.73 19.26
CA LEU A 977 1.54 -32.35 18.88
C LEU A 977 1.20 -33.58 19.74
N LEU A 978 2.13 -34.06 20.57
CA LEU A 978 1.86 -35.15 21.52
C LEU A 978 0.69 -34.81 22.45
N ASN A 979 -0.15 -35.81 22.69
CA ASN A 979 -1.34 -35.78 23.53
C ASN A 979 -1.15 -36.60 24.80
N GLN A 980 -1.82 -36.19 25.86
CA GLN A 980 -1.92 -37.00 27.07
C GLN A 980 -2.78 -38.23 26.76
N ASP A 981 -2.25 -39.40 27.06
CA ASP A 981 -2.87 -40.69 26.79
C ASP A 981 -2.65 -41.63 27.98
N SER A 982 -3.62 -42.50 28.26
CA SER A 982 -3.50 -43.50 29.34
C SER A 982 -2.53 -44.62 28.99
N ASP A 983 -2.38 -44.91 27.70
CA ASP A 983 -1.77 -46.17 27.25
C ASP A 983 -0.27 -46.00 26.95
N PHE A 984 0.14 -44.90 26.32
CA PHE A 984 1.55 -44.66 25.95
C PHE A 984 2.31 -43.70 26.88
N VAL A 985 1.66 -42.66 27.42
CA VAL A 985 2.35 -41.60 28.18
C VAL A 985 1.51 -41.12 29.38
N ALA A 986 1.22 -42.03 30.31
CA ALA A 986 0.34 -41.79 31.46
C ALA A 986 0.79 -40.64 32.39
N GLY A 987 2.07 -40.26 32.36
CA GLY A 987 2.65 -39.19 33.20
C GLY A 987 2.73 -37.80 32.56
N PHE A 988 2.35 -37.62 31.30
CA PHE A 988 2.57 -36.39 30.53
C PHE A 988 1.32 -35.50 30.50
N GLY A 989 1.39 -34.32 31.11
CA GLY A 989 0.28 -33.34 31.14
C GLY A 989 0.54 -32.10 30.28
N GLU A 990 -0.48 -31.24 30.11
CA GLU A 990 -0.36 -29.97 29.35
C GLU A 990 0.78 -29.06 29.84
N LYS A 991 1.11 -29.13 31.13
CA LYS A 991 2.22 -28.36 31.71
C LYS A 991 3.55 -28.77 31.09
N GLN A 992 3.77 -30.05 30.79
CA GLN A 992 5.07 -30.58 30.34
C GLN A 992 5.27 -30.51 28.82
N ARG A 993 4.42 -29.78 28.09
CA ARG A 993 4.37 -29.78 26.62
C ARG A 993 5.72 -29.50 25.94
N TYR A 994 6.53 -28.62 26.50
CA TYR A 994 7.82 -28.22 25.91
C TYR A 994 8.97 -29.18 26.22
N PHE A 995 8.79 -30.10 27.17
CA PHE A 995 9.84 -31.02 27.60
C PHE A 995 10.36 -31.94 26.47
N PRO A 996 9.51 -32.62 25.67
CA PRO A 996 9.99 -33.51 24.62
C PRO A 996 10.81 -32.78 23.55
N VAL A 997 10.44 -31.53 23.23
CA VAL A 997 11.14 -30.70 22.22
C VAL A 997 12.56 -30.41 22.67
N VAL A 998 12.72 -29.92 23.91
CA VAL A 998 14.02 -29.51 24.46
C VAL A 998 14.92 -30.73 24.65
N VAL A 999 14.37 -31.84 25.16
CA VAL A 999 15.10 -33.09 25.36
C VAL A 999 15.56 -33.69 24.03
N VAL A 1000 14.72 -33.69 23.00
CA VAL A 1000 15.10 -34.24 21.69
C VAL A 1000 16.15 -33.39 20.98
N ILE A 1001 16.09 -32.05 21.06
CA ILE A 1001 17.15 -31.19 20.51
C ILE A 1001 18.49 -31.47 21.22
N SER A 1002 18.48 -31.49 22.55
CA SER A 1002 19.69 -31.71 23.34
C SER A 1002 20.28 -33.11 23.11
N SER A 1003 19.46 -34.16 23.16
CA SER A 1003 19.89 -35.54 22.90
C SER A 1003 20.36 -35.79 21.47
N TYR A 1004 19.69 -35.22 20.46
CA TYR A 1004 20.12 -35.31 19.06
C TYR A 1004 21.49 -34.66 18.85
N LEU A 1005 21.69 -33.45 19.37
CA LEU A 1005 22.98 -32.76 19.27
C LEU A 1005 24.07 -33.52 20.02
N VAL A 1006 23.78 -34.09 21.19
CA VAL A 1006 24.74 -34.92 21.94
C VAL A 1006 25.09 -36.20 21.16
N LEU A 1007 24.11 -36.96 20.68
CA LEU A 1007 24.35 -38.20 19.91
C LEU A 1007 25.14 -37.93 18.63
N THR A 1008 24.79 -36.86 17.91
CA THR A 1008 25.50 -36.47 16.68
C THR A 1008 26.87 -35.84 16.95
N THR A 1009 27.12 -35.26 18.14
CA THR A 1009 28.48 -34.86 18.56
C THR A 1009 29.34 -36.07 18.89
N VAL A 1010 28.81 -37.08 19.60
CA VAL A 1010 29.52 -38.32 19.92
C VAL A 1010 29.85 -39.07 18.64
N TYR A 1011 28.89 -39.20 17.71
CA TYR A 1011 29.12 -39.80 16.40
C TYR A 1011 30.17 -39.03 15.58
N SER A 1012 30.13 -37.70 15.57
CA SER A 1012 31.12 -36.89 14.84
C SER A 1012 32.52 -36.96 15.46
N ILE A 1013 32.63 -37.05 16.79
CA ILE A 1013 33.92 -37.30 17.47
C ILE A 1013 34.43 -38.69 17.08
N TRP A 1014 33.58 -39.71 17.10
CA TRP A 1014 33.91 -41.08 16.69
C TRP A 1014 34.40 -41.16 15.24
N GLU A 1015 33.65 -40.58 14.30
CA GLU A 1015 33.99 -40.55 12.87
C GLU A 1015 35.32 -39.83 12.61
N ASN A 1016 35.55 -38.68 13.26
CA ASN A 1016 36.79 -37.92 13.12
C ASN A 1016 38.00 -38.64 13.74
N ILE A 1017 37.82 -39.51 14.74
CA ILE A 1017 38.90 -40.35 15.30
C ILE A 1017 39.31 -41.43 14.29
N TRP A 1018 38.34 -42.01 13.56
CA TRP A 1018 38.57 -43.17 12.70
C TRP A 1018 38.91 -42.83 11.25
N HIS A 1019 38.38 -41.71 10.74
CA HIS A 1019 38.49 -41.29 9.34
C HIS A 1019 39.11 -39.90 9.17
N GLY A 1020 39.59 -39.26 10.25
CA GLY A 1020 40.21 -37.93 10.22
C GLY A 1020 41.55 -37.93 9.47
N ASN A 1021 41.73 -36.97 8.57
CA ASN A 1021 42.96 -36.81 7.81
C ASN A 1021 44.03 -36.10 8.67
N ALA A 1022 45.25 -36.63 8.72
CA ALA A 1022 46.35 -36.08 9.52
C ALA A 1022 46.98 -34.84 8.86
N GLY A 1023 46.27 -33.72 8.84
CA GLY A 1023 46.77 -32.43 8.35
C GLY A 1023 47.21 -31.52 9.51
N TRP A 1024 48.44 -31.02 9.48
CA TRP A 1024 48.98 -30.06 10.46
C TRP A 1024 48.49 -28.63 10.11
N GLY A 1025 47.23 -28.34 10.41
CA GLY A 1025 46.62 -27.01 10.26
C GLY A 1025 45.78 -26.64 11.48
N LEU A 1026 45.79 -25.36 11.86
CA LEU A 1026 45.02 -24.82 13.00
C LEU A 1026 43.49 -24.88 12.81
N ASP A 1027 43.03 -25.26 11.62
CA ASP A 1027 41.66 -25.65 11.35
C ASP A 1027 41.66 -27.10 10.81
N VAL A 1028 40.90 -27.97 11.50
CA VAL A 1028 40.54 -29.36 11.13
C VAL A 1028 41.37 -30.50 11.77
N GLY A 1029 40.73 -31.07 12.80
CA GLY A 1029 40.82 -32.45 13.32
C GLY A 1029 41.81 -33.43 12.72
N GLY A 1030 42.86 -33.73 13.49
CA GLY A 1030 43.65 -34.96 13.36
C GLY A 1030 43.13 -36.07 14.29
N PRO A 1031 43.59 -37.33 14.09
CA PRO A 1031 43.27 -38.50 14.92
C PRO A 1031 44.01 -38.49 16.27
N ASP A 1032 44.06 -37.34 16.95
CA ASP A 1032 44.75 -37.18 18.22
C ASP A 1032 43.80 -37.40 19.41
N TRP A 1033 44.22 -38.21 20.38
CA TRP A 1033 43.51 -38.40 21.64
C TRP A 1033 43.22 -37.08 22.37
N LEU A 1034 44.06 -36.06 22.21
CA LEU A 1034 43.86 -34.73 22.77
C LEU A 1034 42.65 -34.01 22.16
N PHE A 1035 42.36 -34.19 20.87
CA PHE A 1035 41.17 -33.65 20.22
C PHE A 1035 39.89 -34.27 20.79
N ALA A 1036 39.91 -35.60 20.99
CA ALA A 1036 38.79 -36.34 21.58
C ALA A 1036 38.55 -35.92 23.04
N VAL A 1037 39.59 -35.88 23.87
CA VAL A 1037 39.49 -35.51 25.29
C VAL A 1037 39.06 -34.04 25.45
N LYS A 1038 39.61 -33.11 24.66
CA LYS A 1038 39.22 -31.69 24.68
C LYS A 1038 37.74 -31.51 24.36
N ASN A 1039 37.27 -32.03 23.23
CA ASN A 1039 35.88 -31.82 22.80
C ASN A 1039 34.87 -32.61 23.64
N LEU A 1040 35.26 -33.76 24.20
CA LEU A 1040 34.42 -34.53 25.14
C LEU A 1040 34.31 -33.83 26.51
N ALA A 1041 35.40 -33.25 27.01
CA ALA A 1041 35.37 -32.42 28.23
C ALA A 1041 34.50 -31.16 28.04
N LEU A 1042 34.63 -30.46 26.89
CA LEU A 1042 33.82 -29.29 26.56
C LEU A 1042 32.34 -29.64 26.33
N LEU A 1043 32.03 -30.85 25.85
CA LEU A 1043 30.66 -31.36 25.77
C LEU A 1043 30.06 -31.59 27.16
N ILE A 1044 30.78 -32.26 28.07
CA ILE A 1044 30.33 -32.51 29.45
C ILE A 1044 30.04 -31.19 30.19
N LEU A 1045 30.84 -30.17 29.94
CA LEU A 1045 30.69 -28.83 30.53
C LEU A 1045 29.30 -28.20 30.24
N THR A 1046 28.65 -28.56 29.13
CA THR A 1046 27.33 -28.03 28.76
C THR A 1046 26.16 -28.69 29.50
N PHE A 1047 26.31 -29.93 29.97
CA PHE A 1047 25.21 -30.74 30.53
C PHE A 1047 24.47 -30.11 31.72
N PRO A 1048 25.13 -29.46 32.70
CA PRO A 1048 24.42 -28.89 33.86
C PRO A 1048 23.32 -27.90 33.47
N SER A 1049 23.56 -27.06 32.45
CA SER A 1049 22.57 -26.06 31.99
C SER A 1049 21.34 -26.70 31.34
N HIS A 1050 21.55 -27.72 30.49
CA HIS A 1050 20.47 -28.47 29.83
C HIS A 1050 19.66 -29.32 30.83
N ILE A 1051 20.33 -29.94 31.80
CA ILE A 1051 19.67 -30.76 32.84
C ILE A 1051 18.80 -29.88 33.76
N LEU A 1052 19.33 -28.75 34.24
CA LEU A 1052 18.58 -27.84 35.10
C LEU A 1052 17.36 -27.26 34.37
N PHE A 1053 17.53 -26.86 33.11
CA PHE A 1053 16.43 -26.35 32.29
C PHE A 1053 15.38 -27.44 32.00
N ASN A 1054 15.78 -28.66 31.63
CA ASN A 1054 14.84 -29.77 31.43
C ASN A 1054 14.07 -30.12 32.71
N ARG A 1055 14.72 -30.08 33.87
CA ARG A 1055 14.06 -30.27 35.17
C ARG A 1055 13.09 -29.13 35.49
N PHE A 1056 13.45 -27.90 35.14
CA PHE A 1056 12.57 -26.74 35.26
C PHE A 1056 11.33 -26.89 34.37
N VAL A 1057 11.49 -27.22 33.08
CA VAL A 1057 10.39 -27.45 32.13
C VAL A 1057 9.50 -28.65 32.54
N TRP A 1058 10.06 -29.66 33.19
CA TRP A 1058 9.26 -30.80 33.67
C TRP A 1058 8.41 -30.47 34.90
N SER A 1059 8.95 -29.71 35.85
CA SER A 1059 8.35 -29.50 37.17
C SER A 1059 7.65 -28.15 37.36
N TYR A 1060 7.97 -27.14 36.54
CA TYR A 1060 7.52 -25.73 36.69
C TYR A 1060 7.67 -25.18 38.11
N ARG A 1061 8.57 -25.75 38.91
CA ARG A 1061 8.84 -25.29 40.27
C ARG A 1061 9.95 -24.25 40.24
N LYS A 1062 9.72 -23.14 40.94
CA LYS A 1062 10.74 -22.10 41.14
C LYS A 1062 11.98 -22.73 41.79
N GLN A 1063 13.11 -22.64 41.11
CA GLN A 1063 14.44 -22.91 41.65
C GLN A 1063 15.06 -21.58 42.13
N ALA A 1064 16.07 -21.63 43.00
CA ALA A 1064 16.75 -20.42 43.46
C ALA A 1064 17.40 -19.68 42.27
N ASP A 1065 17.21 -18.36 42.19
CA ASP A 1065 17.65 -17.50 41.07
C ASP A 1065 19.17 -17.57 40.80
N SER A 1066 19.97 -17.99 41.80
CA SER A 1066 21.42 -18.14 41.70
C SER A 1066 21.87 -19.33 40.85
N MET A 1067 21.13 -20.45 40.87
CA MET A 1067 21.53 -21.66 40.15
C MET A 1067 21.58 -21.52 38.61
N PRO A 1068 20.54 -20.98 37.93
CA PRO A 1068 20.61 -20.81 36.48
C PRO A 1068 21.66 -19.76 36.07
N LEU A 1069 21.88 -18.72 36.88
CA LEU A 1069 22.87 -17.67 36.59
C LEU A 1069 24.31 -18.21 36.66
N MET A 1070 24.61 -19.14 37.57
CA MET A 1070 25.92 -19.79 37.68
C MET A 1070 26.25 -20.70 36.48
N THR A 1071 25.27 -21.11 35.69
CA THR A 1071 25.51 -21.96 34.51
C THR A 1071 25.87 -21.20 33.23
N ILE A 1072 25.66 -19.88 33.20
CA ILE A 1072 26.04 -19.02 32.06
C ILE A 1072 27.56 -19.02 31.83
N PRO A 1073 28.43 -18.74 32.84
CA PRO A 1073 29.88 -18.74 32.63
C PRO A 1073 30.42 -20.14 32.29
N LEU A 1074 29.74 -21.19 32.74
CA LEU A 1074 30.12 -22.58 32.46
C LEU A 1074 29.95 -22.95 30.97
N ASN A 1075 29.06 -22.27 30.24
CA ASN A 1075 28.84 -22.50 28.81
C ASN A 1075 29.71 -21.63 27.89
N LEU A 1076 30.46 -20.66 28.44
CA LEU A 1076 31.29 -19.74 27.67
C LEU A 1076 32.54 -20.42 27.05
N PRO A 1077 33.26 -21.30 27.79
CA PRO A 1077 34.38 -22.07 27.22
C PRO A 1077 33.96 -22.98 26.06
N SER A 1078 32.77 -23.57 26.13
CA SER A 1078 32.25 -24.44 25.06
C SER A 1078 31.80 -23.66 23.81
N VAL A 1079 31.52 -22.35 23.92
CA VAL A 1079 31.24 -21.50 22.75
C VAL A 1079 32.53 -21.01 22.09
N LEU A 1080 33.55 -20.68 22.88
CA LEU A 1080 34.79 -20.07 22.39
C LEU A 1080 35.87 -21.07 21.95
N MET A 1081 36.06 -22.18 22.67
CA MET A 1081 37.26 -23.04 22.53
C MET A 1081 37.04 -24.36 21.78
N THR A 1082 35.80 -24.70 21.42
CA THR A 1082 35.50 -25.98 20.73
C THR A 1082 35.75 -25.88 19.23
N ASP A 1083 36.23 -26.96 18.62
CA ASP A 1083 36.41 -27.03 17.16
C ASP A 1083 35.12 -27.49 16.45
N ILE A 1084 34.25 -28.18 17.18
CA ILE A 1084 33.01 -28.76 16.65
C ILE A 1084 31.87 -27.75 16.76
N ILE A 1085 31.32 -27.32 15.62
CA ILE A 1085 30.18 -26.37 15.52
C ILE A 1085 28.98 -26.82 16.37
N LYS A 1086 28.72 -28.13 16.46
CA LYS A 1086 27.61 -28.70 17.24
C LYS A 1086 27.73 -28.38 18.74
N VAL A 1087 28.95 -28.36 19.29
CA VAL A 1087 29.20 -28.04 20.71
C VAL A 1087 29.05 -26.54 20.95
N LYS A 1088 29.46 -25.68 20.00
CA LYS A 1088 29.20 -24.22 20.06
C LYS A 1088 27.71 -23.91 20.13
N ILE A 1089 26.91 -24.58 19.29
CA ILE A 1089 25.45 -24.45 19.30
C ILE A 1089 24.86 -24.91 20.64
N LEU A 1090 25.35 -26.03 21.19
CA LEU A 1090 24.89 -26.57 22.47
C LEU A 1090 25.23 -25.65 23.66
N GLY A 1091 26.41 -25.02 23.66
CA GLY A 1091 26.82 -24.01 24.64
C GLY A 1091 25.98 -22.74 24.55
N LEU A 1092 25.73 -22.23 23.34
CA LEU A 1092 24.88 -21.05 23.11
C LEU A 1092 23.43 -21.31 23.55
N LEU A 1093 22.88 -22.49 23.27
CA LEU A 1093 21.59 -22.93 23.80
C LEU A 1093 21.56 -22.96 25.33
N GLY A 1094 22.63 -23.41 25.98
CA GLY A 1094 22.74 -23.41 27.43
C GLY A 1094 22.66 -22.00 28.04
N VAL A 1095 23.23 -21.00 27.36
CA VAL A 1095 23.09 -19.57 27.74
C VAL A 1095 21.66 -19.08 27.53
N ILE A 1096 21.02 -19.44 26.42
CA ILE A 1096 19.61 -19.08 26.16
C ILE A 1096 18.68 -19.72 27.20
N TYR A 1097 18.87 -21.00 27.52
CA TYR A 1097 18.04 -21.74 28.47
C TYR A 1097 18.12 -21.18 29.89
N SER A 1098 19.33 -20.84 30.35
CA SER A 1098 19.52 -20.20 31.65
C SER A 1098 18.88 -18.80 31.71
N LEU A 1099 19.00 -18.00 30.65
CA LEU A 1099 18.40 -16.67 30.56
C LEU A 1099 16.86 -16.73 30.45
N ALA A 1100 16.33 -17.65 29.65
CA ALA A 1100 14.90 -17.90 29.53
C ALA A 1100 14.28 -18.36 30.85
N GLN A 1101 14.94 -19.29 31.56
CA GLN A 1101 14.53 -19.72 32.89
C GLN A 1101 14.48 -18.55 33.88
N TYR A 1102 15.46 -17.66 33.85
CA TYR A 1102 15.48 -16.46 34.69
C TYR A 1102 14.34 -15.48 34.36
N LEU A 1103 14.09 -15.18 33.07
CA LEU A 1103 13.02 -14.25 32.68
C LEU A 1103 11.63 -14.79 33.01
N ILE A 1104 11.37 -16.07 32.75
CA ILE A 1104 10.06 -16.70 33.00
C ILE A 1104 9.77 -16.73 34.49
N SER A 1105 10.74 -17.17 35.32
CA SER A 1105 10.57 -17.20 36.78
C SER A 1105 10.34 -15.80 37.37
N ARG A 1106 11.00 -14.77 36.83
CA ARG A 1106 10.77 -13.37 37.22
C ARG A 1106 9.39 -12.86 36.80
N GLN A 1107 8.92 -13.20 35.61
CA GLN A 1107 7.59 -12.80 35.14
C GLN A 1107 6.47 -13.47 35.95
N GLU A 1108 6.61 -14.75 36.30
CA GLU A 1108 5.68 -15.45 37.19
C GLU A 1108 5.64 -14.81 38.57
N TYR A 1109 6.79 -14.40 39.12
CA TYR A 1109 6.86 -13.66 40.38
C TYR A 1109 6.11 -12.33 40.31
N ILE A 1110 6.34 -11.52 39.28
CA ILE A 1110 5.66 -10.23 39.10
C ILE A 1110 4.15 -10.42 38.88
N SER A 1111 3.74 -11.47 38.17
CA SER A 1111 2.33 -11.77 37.92
C SER A 1111 1.64 -12.30 39.18
N GLY A 1112 2.34 -13.09 40.00
CA GLY A 1112 1.86 -13.55 41.30
C GLY A 1112 1.69 -12.40 42.31
N MET A 1113 2.63 -11.45 42.34
CA MET A 1113 2.51 -10.23 43.15
C MET A 1113 1.38 -9.29 42.72
N LYS A 1114 0.78 -9.45 41.53
CA LYS A 1114 -0.42 -8.71 41.12
C LYS A 1114 -1.72 -9.36 41.60
N TYR A 1115 -1.67 -10.62 42.03
CA TYR A 1115 -2.81 -11.39 42.54
C TYR A 1115 -2.87 -11.44 44.07
N ILE A 1116 -1.74 -11.21 44.73
CA ILE A 1116 -1.64 -10.86 46.16
C ILE A 1116 -1.91 -9.36 46.29
#